data_AF-A0A1S1NFG3-F1
#
_entry.id   AF-A0A1S1NFG3-F1
#
_cell.length_a   1.000
_cell.length_b   1.000
_cell.length_c   1.000
_cell.angle_alpha   90.00
_cell.angle_beta   90.00
_cell.angle_gamma   90.00
#
_symmetry.space_group_name_H-M   'P 1'
#
loop_
_entity.id
_entity.type
_entity.pdbx_description
1 polymer ?
#
loop_
_entity_poly.entity_id
_entity_poly.type
_entity_poly.pdbx_seq_one_letter_code
_entity_poly.pdbx_strand_id
1 'polypeptide(L)'
;MKKMLLSLAVSSVLVGCGGGETLEDVKKDSTPVLPSASIKFDPSNSVISVPNDLLLSGTKDGTLNLPGELDENGNPAVTRAHYASPSLALGAQDGWSTQMPYVIDLNVPAGYSVSAQSASDPQSVRIFEVVMGADQSDEQCSAVPAGIACRLVGELENGMTGDFVSVLNESGDGIVIQPLKPFKAGKTYITVLTDSLTMGDGRAIKPSSTYTLLRQEAPLVTDTQKALQAVIKSYESAVISGGDLAKENIIYTAAATMQSVGPVVGTVKKLMAASIAQGTNPKVVVPEQPMMTVADVLSSVITDPATLAPFQAVQYMRGSIQLPMYSAKPATTDISSAADTYWRAQCDSAVAVLGYKAAVGGTLPEPQADTNDAACAAMSNGVLRDFGLDTTRFLTKYNTIPQVQWLANVPVQITKPRAELFGIEQPATGWPVVILQHGITTSKEAMLGLTLALSSQGFATVAIDHPMHGERGIDVDADGLDDFNATDGKGSVLSYMNLTSLLVARDNLRQSSVDLLGLRLGLNFVNPALGLNPTQVSFIGHSLGSIVAPSFIAHANMPLAEQVDPLFKVQSAALASGGSGIASFLAESEEFGPFVQGSVLLAANNLASKAFISFIATDAASVCPVEGIEVNPQDSAYLSAVAPCAFVAYTKHLTETGDTQSLAAIKSIVQQFVYASQTVLDSGDPGNYASLVQAVQTPIYMSVVTGGVDGNKADTVIPPTTSNPLAGSTPLARMMGLQTVSETQMTTTPMSYVVNFSQGHHGSVVTTGYRENAGGTEQGHAMATVEMQTQIVSFLKSQGLLLPISNSAVIAN
;
A
#
# COMPACT_ATOMS: atom_id res chain seq x y z
N MET A 1 -46.76 -16.84 -10.92
CA MET A 1 -47.05 -17.76 -12.06
C MET A 1 -47.48 -16.98 -13.30
N LYS A 2 -46.51 -16.47 -14.09
CA LYS A 2 -46.70 -15.86 -15.44
C LYS A 2 -45.34 -15.46 -16.07
N LYS A 3 -44.32 -16.32 -15.97
CA LYS A 3 -42.98 -16.12 -16.58
C LYS A 3 -42.43 -17.34 -17.31
N MET A 4 -43.24 -18.38 -17.54
CA MET A 4 -42.80 -19.65 -18.14
C MET A 4 -43.22 -19.86 -19.61
N LEU A 5 -43.62 -18.82 -20.33
CA LEU A 5 -44.19 -18.93 -21.69
C LEU A 5 -43.46 -18.11 -22.77
N LEU A 6 -42.25 -17.62 -22.52
CA LEU A 6 -41.49 -16.82 -23.51
C LEU A 6 -40.23 -17.49 -24.09
N SER A 7 -40.09 -18.81 -23.94
CA SER A 7 -38.95 -19.58 -24.46
C SER A 7 -39.31 -20.50 -25.64
N LEU A 8 -40.29 -20.12 -26.47
CA LEU A 8 -40.80 -20.94 -27.58
C LEU A 8 -41.01 -20.16 -28.89
N ALA A 9 -40.18 -19.15 -29.17
CA ALA A 9 -40.27 -18.34 -30.38
C ALA A 9 -38.91 -18.07 -31.07
N VAL A 10 -37.99 -19.04 -31.06
CA VAL A 10 -36.82 -19.07 -31.96
C VAL A 10 -36.72 -20.47 -32.58
N SER A 11 -37.72 -20.83 -33.38
CA SER A 11 -37.69 -22.00 -34.25
C SER A 11 -38.75 -21.87 -35.35
N SER A 12 -38.66 -20.80 -36.13
CA SER A 12 -39.46 -20.64 -37.35
C SER A 12 -38.76 -19.83 -38.44
N VAL A 13 -37.47 -20.14 -38.70
CA VAL A 13 -36.86 -19.90 -40.01
C VAL A 13 -36.07 -21.15 -40.42
N LEU A 14 -36.81 -22.21 -40.76
CA LEU A 14 -36.36 -23.36 -41.58
C LEU A 14 -37.57 -24.26 -41.86
N VAL A 15 -38.61 -23.70 -42.49
CA VAL A 15 -39.64 -24.51 -43.15
C VAL A 15 -39.35 -24.44 -44.65
N GLY A 16 -38.53 -25.38 -45.11
CA GLY A 16 -38.06 -25.42 -46.48
C GLY A 16 -37.21 -26.64 -46.81
N CYS A 17 -37.47 -27.81 -46.22
CA CYS A 17 -37.14 -29.11 -46.81
C CYS A 17 -37.94 -30.19 -46.06
N GLY A 18 -38.78 -30.93 -46.78
CA GLY A 18 -39.64 -31.97 -46.22
C GLY A 18 -38.83 -33.17 -45.72
N GLY A 19 -39.04 -33.50 -44.44
CA GLY A 19 -38.60 -34.74 -43.81
C GLY A 19 -39.45 -34.96 -42.57
N GLY A 20 -40.24 -36.03 -42.56
CA GLY A 20 -41.24 -36.31 -41.53
C GLY A 20 -40.64 -36.94 -40.28
N GLU A 21 -40.03 -36.14 -39.41
CA GLU A 21 -39.65 -36.57 -38.06
C GLU A 21 -40.62 -35.98 -37.04
N THR A 22 -41.07 -36.82 -36.10
CA THR A 22 -41.99 -36.41 -35.04
C THR A 22 -41.22 -35.80 -33.86
N LEU A 23 -41.90 -35.01 -33.01
CA LEU A 23 -41.30 -34.43 -31.80
C LEU A 23 -40.74 -35.50 -30.82
N GLU A 24 -41.24 -36.74 -30.92
CA GLU A 24 -40.75 -37.91 -30.19
C GLU A 24 -39.42 -38.43 -30.74
N ASP A 25 -39.19 -38.33 -32.06
CA ASP A 25 -37.93 -38.73 -32.70
C ASP A 25 -36.81 -37.74 -32.35
N VAL A 26 -37.12 -36.43 -32.35
CA VAL A 26 -36.19 -35.37 -31.91
C VAL A 26 -35.79 -35.53 -30.44
N LYS A 27 -36.70 -36.02 -29.57
CA LYS A 27 -36.40 -36.28 -28.15
C LYS A 27 -35.56 -37.53 -27.92
N LYS A 28 -35.62 -38.52 -28.82
CA LYS A 28 -34.80 -39.74 -28.75
C LYS A 28 -33.37 -39.52 -29.26
N ASP A 29 -33.18 -38.63 -30.22
CA ASP A 29 -31.86 -38.29 -30.78
C ASP A 29 -31.22 -37.03 -30.17
N SER A 30 -31.95 -36.23 -29.38
CA SER A 30 -31.34 -35.13 -28.64
C SER A 30 -30.57 -35.65 -27.43
N THR A 31 -29.24 -35.73 -27.52
CA THR A 31 -28.38 -35.84 -26.34
C THR A 31 -28.73 -34.71 -25.36
N PRO A 32 -29.03 -34.99 -24.08
CA PRO A 32 -29.32 -33.95 -23.10
C PRO A 32 -28.15 -32.96 -23.05
N VAL A 33 -28.41 -31.69 -23.38
CA VAL A 33 -27.41 -30.63 -23.20
C VAL A 33 -27.32 -30.34 -21.71
N LEU A 34 -26.35 -30.97 -21.05
CA LEU A 34 -26.06 -30.72 -19.64
C LEU A 34 -25.51 -29.29 -19.48
N PRO A 35 -26.05 -28.48 -18.54
CA PRO A 35 -25.48 -27.19 -18.19
C PRO A 35 -23.98 -27.27 -17.91
N SER A 36 -23.26 -26.22 -18.28
CA SER A 36 -21.82 -26.10 -18.02
C SER A 36 -21.54 -24.79 -17.31
N ALA A 37 -20.53 -24.80 -16.44
CA ALA A 37 -20.02 -23.57 -15.85
C ALA A 37 -19.39 -22.68 -16.94
N SER A 38 -19.45 -21.37 -16.75
CA SER A 38 -18.83 -20.41 -17.67
C SER A 38 -18.17 -19.26 -16.95
N ILE A 39 -17.21 -18.60 -17.57
CA ILE A 39 -16.57 -17.41 -17.01
C ILE A 39 -17.58 -16.25 -17.02
N LYS A 40 -17.68 -15.47 -15.93
CA LYS A 40 -18.48 -14.23 -15.92
C LYS A 40 -17.71 -13.14 -16.69
N PHE A 41 -18.17 -12.84 -17.88
CA PHE A 41 -17.63 -11.74 -18.69
C PHE A 41 -18.71 -11.19 -19.62
N ASP A 42 -19.22 -10.03 -19.27
CA ASP A 42 -20.14 -9.22 -20.07
C ASP A 42 -19.92 -7.72 -19.76
N PRO A 43 -18.90 -7.11 -20.38
CA PRO A 43 -18.56 -5.70 -20.15
C PRO A 43 -19.73 -4.74 -20.44
N SER A 44 -20.63 -5.10 -21.37
CA SER A 44 -21.77 -4.26 -21.73
C SER A 44 -22.79 -4.10 -20.59
N ASN A 45 -22.82 -5.07 -19.67
CA ASN A 45 -23.66 -5.06 -18.47
C ASN A 45 -22.84 -4.86 -17.19
N SER A 46 -21.62 -4.32 -17.30
CA SER A 46 -20.69 -4.13 -16.17
C SER A 46 -20.35 -5.41 -15.40
N VAL A 47 -20.41 -6.57 -16.06
CA VAL A 47 -20.01 -7.85 -15.47
C VAL A 47 -18.58 -8.17 -15.91
N ILE A 48 -17.61 -7.69 -15.15
CA ILE A 48 -16.20 -8.01 -15.32
C ILE A 48 -15.57 -8.22 -13.94
N SER A 49 -14.68 -9.20 -13.83
CA SER A 49 -13.84 -9.33 -12.64
C SER A 49 -12.69 -8.33 -12.72
N VAL A 50 -12.36 -7.68 -11.60
CA VAL A 50 -11.17 -6.82 -11.46
C VAL A 50 -10.01 -7.63 -10.90
N PRO A 51 -8.77 -7.35 -11.31
CA PRO A 51 -8.32 -6.27 -12.19
C PRO A 51 -8.65 -6.50 -13.68
N ASN A 52 -8.96 -5.43 -14.41
CA ASN A 52 -9.27 -5.49 -15.85
C ASN A 52 -9.03 -4.16 -16.57
N ASP A 53 -8.09 -4.12 -17.51
CA ASP A 53 -7.70 -2.94 -18.28
C ASP A 53 -8.76 -2.44 -19.27
N LEU A 54 -9.88 -3.14 -19.43
CA LEU A 54 -11.05 -2.53 -20.07
C LEU A 54 -11.51 -1.26 -19.34
N LEU A 55 -11.21 -1.16 -18.04
CA LEU A 55 -11.42 0.05 -17.24
C LEU A 55 -10.33 1.12 -17.48
N LEU A 56 -9.28 0.89 -18.27
CA LEU A 56 -8.40 1.95 -18.77
C LEU A 56 -8.85 2.50 -20.13
N SER A 57 -9.83 1.87 -20.76
CA SER A 57 -10.29 2.25 -22.09
C SER A 57 -10.89 3.66 -22.08
N GLY A 58 -10.39 4.52 -22.96
CA GLY A 58 -10.88 5.90 -23.11
C GLY A 58 -10.43 6.87 -22.01
N THR A 59 -9.49 6.49 -21.15
CA THR A 59 -8.92 7.39 -20.13
C THR A 59 -8.29 8.63 -20.78
N LYS A 60 -8.44 9.78 -20.12
CA LYS A 60 -7.89 11.07 -20.58
C LYS A 60 -6.67 11.54 -19.80
N ASP A 61 -6.45 11.02 -18.60
CA ASP A 61 -5.34 11.34 -17.71
C ASP A 61 -4.43 10.13 -17.41
N GLY A 62 -4.83 8.95 -17.88
CA GLY A 62 -4.08 7.71 -17.71
C GLY A 62 -4.45 6.94 -16.45
N THR A 63 -5.52 7.31 -15.74
CA THR A 63 -6.06 6.54 -14.62
C THR A 63 -7.18 5.59 -15.03
N LEU A 64 -7.57 4.71 -14.12
CA LEU A 64 -8.72 3.83 -14.27
C LEU A 64 -10.02 4.65 -14.38
N ASN A 65 -10.87 4.32 -15.35
CA ASN A 65 -12.21 4.84 -15.56
C ASN A 65 -13.24 3.95 -14.83
N LEU A 66 -13.60 4.33 -13.61
CA LEU A 66 -14.56 3.59 -12.79
C LEU A 66 -16.01 3.98 -13.16
N PRO A 67 -16.99 3.06 -13.08
CA PRO A 67 -18.38 3.42 -13.30
C PRO A 67 -18.85 4.51 -12.31
N GLY A 68 -19.38 5.61 -12.83
CA GLY A 68 -19.99 6.69 -12.05
C GLY A 68 -19.09 7.88 -11.71
N GLU A 69 -17.78 7.85 -12.02
CA GLU A 69 -16.91 9.02 -11.79
C GLU A 69 -16.87 10.02 -12.96
N LEU A 70 -17.14 9.59 -14.19
CA LEU A 70 -17.08 10.43 -15.39
C LEU A 70 -18.47 10.68 -15.99
N ASP A 71 -18.66 11.85 -16.61
CA ASP A 71 -19.82 12.21 -17.41
C ASP A 71 -19.74 11.61 -18.83
N GLU A 72 -20.78 11.83 -19.64
CA GLU A 72 -20.84 11.34 -21.03
C GLU A 72 -19.74 11.91 -21.94
N ASN A 73 -19.11 13.02 -21.54
CA ASN A 73 -18.01 13.64 -22.26
C ASN A 73 -16.65 13.16 -21.72
N GLY A 74 -16.61 12.29 -20.71
CA GLY A 74 -15.39 11.80 -20.07
C GLY A 74 -14.72 12.86 -19.18
N ASN A 75 -15.49 13.77 -18.58
CA ASN A 75 -15.01 14.70 -17.56
C ASN A 75 -15.50 14.24 -16.18
N PRO A 76 -14.82 14.59 -15.07
CA PRO A 76 -15.29 14.21 -13.74
C PRO A 76 -16.71 14.69 -13.45
N ALA A 77 -17.60 13.74 -13.17
CA ALA A 77 -18.98 13.97 -12.73
C ALA A 77 -19.11 14.14 -11.21
N VAL A 78 -18.03 13.86 -10.47
CA VAL A 78 -17.98 13.89 -9.01
C VAL A 78 -16.98 14.94 -8.51
N THR A 79 -17.20 15.46 -7.31
CA THR A 79 -16.23 16.36 -6.67
C THR A 79 -15.04 15.57 -6.12
N ARG A 80 -13.96 16.29 -5.85
CA ARG A 80 -12.73 15.75 -5.27
C ARG A 80 -12.95 14.89 -4.02
N ALA A 81 -13.84 15.32 -3.12
CA ALA A 81 -14.15 14.63 -1.88
C ALA A 81 -14.86 13.27 -2.09
N HIS A 82 -15.51 13.04 -3.24
CA HIS A 82 -16.19 11.76 -3.52
C HIS A 82 -15.19 10.60 -3.69
N TYR A 83 -13.94 10.88 -4.07
CA TYR A 83 -12.86 9.91 -4.14
C TYR A 83 -12.43 9.37 -2.76
N ALA A 84 -13.05 9.84 -1.66
CA ALA A 84 -13.00 9.19 -0.36
C ALA A 84 -13.66 7.79 -0.38
N SER A 85 -14.65 7.57 -1.26
CA SER A 85 -15.26 6.26 -1.45
C SER A 85 -14.22 5.24 -1.95
N PRO A 86 -14.05 4.07 -1.32
CA PRO A 86 -13.07 3.08 -1.74
C PRO A 86 -13.20 2.62 -3.20
N SER A 87 -14.43 2.55 -3.73
CA SER A 87 -14.65 2.16 -5.12
C SER A 87 -14.22 3.25 -6.11
N LEU A 88 -14.49 4.53 -5.80
CA LEU A 88 -14.06 5.65 -6.65
C LEU A 88 -12.56 5.92 -6.51
N ALA A 89 -11.97 5.70 -5.34
CA ALA A 89 -10.53 5.88 -5.10
C ALA A 89 -9.65 5.02 -6.03
N LEU A 90 -10.16 3.88 -6.52
CA LEU A 90 -9.51 3.08 -7.56
C LEU A 90 -9.34 3.86 -8.86
N GLY A 91 -10.31 4.70 -9.22
CA GLY A 91 -10.27 5.56 -10.41
C GLY A 91 -9.18 6.63 -10.39
N ALA A 92 -8.60 6.89 -9.21
CA ALA A 92 -7.47 7.79 -9.05
C ALA A 92 -6.09 7.11 -9.24
N GLN A 93 -6.05 5.81 -9.56
CA GLN A 93 -4.81 5.05 -9.78
C GLN A 93 -4.54 4.83 -11.27
N ASP A 94 -3.26 4.74 -11.66
CA ASP A 94 -2.81 4.44 -13.03
C ASP A 94 -2.65 2.95 -13.33
N GLY A 95 -3.25 2.10 -12.50
CA GLY A 95 -3.22 0.65 -12.62
C GLY A 95 -3.82 -0.05 -11.40
N TRP A 96 -3.63 -1.36 -11.36
CA TRP A 96 -4.11 -2.26 -10.32
C TRP A 96 -3.04 -2.60 -9.29
N SER A 97 -3.45 -3.26 -8.21
CA SER A 97 -2.52 -3.67 -7.15
C SER A 97 -1.46 -4.64 -7.67
N THR A 98 -0.23 -4.46 -7.19
CA THR A 98 0.91 -5.35 -7.49
C THR A 98 0.94 -6.61 -6.64
N GLN A 99 0.17 -6.66 -5.55
CA GLN A 99 0.34 -7.69 -4.51
C GLN A 99 -0.98 -8.27 -3.98
N MET A 100 -2.13 -7.69 -4.35
CA MET A 100 -3.41 -8.21 -3.89
C MET A 100 -3.87 -9.45 -4.66
N PRO A 101 -4.43 -10.44 -3.95
CA PRO A 101 -5.18 -11.51 -4.58
C PRO A 101 -6.40 -10.96 -5.31
N TYR A 102 -6.78 -11.62 -6.40
CA TYR A 102 -7.98 -11.29 -7.15
C TYR A 102 -8.72 -12.55 -7.58
N VAL A 103 -9.99 -12.40 -7.94
CA VAL A 103 -10.87 -13.52 -8.27
C VAL A 103 -11.41 -13.34 -9.68
N ILE A 104 -11.33 -14.39 -10.50
CA ILE A 104 -12.08 -14.48 -11.76
C ILE A 104 -13.37 -15.23 -11.49
N ASP A 105 -14.49 -14.54 -11.64
CA ASP A 105 -15.80 -15.07 -11.30
C ASP A 105 -16.32 -16.06 -12.34
N LEU A 106 -17.03 -17.08 -11.85
CA LEU A 106 -17.67 -18.12 -12.63
C LEU A 106 -19.19 -18.07 -12.44
N ASN A 107 -19.92 -18.39 -13.50
CA ASN A 107 -21.33 -18.74 -13.43
C ASN A 107 -21.43 -20.27 -13.34
N VAL A 108 -21.68 -20.78 -12.13
CA VAL A 108 -21.80 -22.22 -11.86
C VAL A 108 -23.28 -22.60 -11.73
N PRO A 109 -23.82 -23.44 -12.64
CA PRO A 109 -25.21 -23.88 -12.55
C PRO A 109 -25.50 -24.66 -11.26
N ALA A 110 -26.71 -24.48 -10.72
CA ALA A 110 -27.13 -25.21 -9.52
C ALA A 110 -27.02 -26.73 -9.70
N GLY A 111 -26.46 -27.41 -8.70
CA GLY A 111 -26.23 -28.86 -8.72
C GLY A 111 -24.95 -29.30 -9.45
N TYR A 112 -24.14 -28.35 -9.94
CA TYR A 112 -22.83 -28.61 -10.54
C TYR A 112 -21.72 -27.96 -9.70
N SER A 113 -20.49 -28.41 -9.91
CA SER A 113 -19.29 -27.89 -9.24
C SER A 113 -18.13 -27.75 -10.22
N VAL A 114 -17.12 -27.00 -9.80
CA VAL A 114 -15.83 -26.86 -10.49
C VAL A 114 -14.81 -27.78 -9.84
N SER A 115 -13.92 -28.38 -10.63
CA SER A 115 -12.84 -29.23 -10.11
C SER A 115 -11.75 -28.36 -9.48
N ALA A 116 -11.62 -28.42 -8.15
CA ALA A 116 -10.57 -27.72 -7.42
C ALA A 116 -9.16 -28.11 -7.91
N GLN A 117 -8.95 -29.38 -8.25
CA GLN A 117 -7.68 -29.84 -8.82
C GLN A 117 -7.35 -29.15 -10.15
N SER A 118 -8.36 -28.97 -11.01
CA SER A 118 -8.16 -28.27 -12.28
C SER A 118 -7.89 -26.77 -12.08
N ALA A 119 -8.48 -26.14 -11.07
CA ALA A 119 -8.24 -24.74 -10.74
C ALA A 119 -6.79 -24.49 -10.27
N SER A 120 -6.17 -25.49 -9.64
CA SER A 120 -4.75 -25.47 -9.23
C SER A 120 -3.78 -26.00 -10.29
N ASP A 121 -4.25 -26.39 -11.47
CA ASP A 121 -3.39 -26.86 -12.56
C ASP A 121 -2.71 -25.66 -13.26
N PRO A 122 -1.36 -25.65 -13.37
CA PRO A 122 -0.63 -24.61 -14.11
C PRO A 122 -1.06 -24.43 -15.56
N GLN A 123 -1.65 -25.45 -16.20
CA GLN A 123 -2.17 -25.35 -17.57
C GLN A 123 -3.55 -24.68 -17.64
N SER A 124 -4.31 -24.67 -16.54
CA SER A 124 -5.63 -24.04 -16.49
C SER A 124 -5.57 -22.53 -16.34
N VAL A 125 -4.61 -22.03 -15.57
CA VAL A 125 -4.44 -20.59 -15.27
C VAL A 125 -3.01 -20.18 -15.56
N ARG A 126 -2.85 -19.32 -16.57
CA ARG A 126 -1.54 -18.82 -17.05
C ARG A 126 -1.53 -17.31 -17.00
N ILE A 127 -0.38 -16.70 -16.69
CA ILE A 127 -0.24 -15.24 -16.66
C ILE A 127 1.00 -14.86 -17.47
N PHE A 128 0.84 -13.87 -18.35
CA PHE A 128 1.91 -13.42 -19.24
C PHE A 128 2.21 -11.94 -19.06
N GLU A 129 3.48 -11.59 -18.86
CA GLU A 129 3.94 -10.20 -18.96
C GLU A 129 3.94 -9.77 -20.43
N VAL A 130 3.34 -8.62 -20.71
CA VAL A 130 3.24 -8.04 -22.06
C VAL A 130 3.61 -6.57 -22.07
N VAL A 131 4.03 -6.08 -23.23
CA VAL A 131 4.09 -4.65 -23.53
C VAL A 131 2.80 -4.26 -24.24
N MET A 132 2.15 -3.21 -23.75
CA MET A 132 0.94 -2.65 -24.34
C MET A 132 1.29 -1.58 -25.38
N GLY A 133 0.37 -1.31 -26.31
CA GLY A 133 0.49 -0.20 -27.23
C GLY A 133 0.53 1.16 -26.51
N ALA A 134 1.08 2.16 -27.19
CA ALA A 134 1.35 3.51 -26.70
C ALA A 134 2.40 3.59 -25.56
N ASP A 135 3.07 2.48 -25.23
CA ASP A 135 4.23 2.51 -24.35
C ASP A 135 5.39 3.28 -25.00
N GLN A 136 5.65 4.50 -24.51
CA GLN A 136 6.70 5.38 -25.05
C GLN A 136 8.12 4.88 -24.75
N SER A 137 8.27 3.86 -23.90
CA SER A 137 9.57 3.25 -23.59
C SER A 137 9.94 2.10 -24.54
N ASP A 138 9.00 1.64 -25.37
CA ASP A 138 9.22 0.58 -26.36
C ASP A 138 8.98 1.12 -27.78
N GLU A 139 10.04 1.21 -28.58
CA GLU A 139 9.99 1.79 -29.93
C GLU A 139 8.97 1.07 -30.84
N GLN A 140 8.83 -0.25 -30.69
CA GLN A 140 7.91 -1.06 -31.51
C GLN A 140 6.45 -0.85 -31.09
N CYS A 141 6.21 -0.69 -29.79
CA CYS A 141 4.86 -0.58 -29.24
C CYS A 141 4.36 0.87 -29.12
N SER A 142 5.24 1.86 -29.20
CA SER A 142 4.89 3.29 -29.11
C SER A 142 3.84 3.75 -30.13
N ALA A 143 3.87 3.18 -31.33
CA ALA A 143 2.94 3.48 -32.43
C ALA A 143 1.68 2.59 -32.44
N VAL A 144 1.66 1.52 -31.64
CA VAL A 144 0.49 0.64 -31.50
C VAL A 144 -0.56 1.37 -30.65
N PRO A 145 -1.86 1.33 -30.97
CA PRO A 145 -2.89 1.99 -30.17
C PRO A 145 -2.90 1.51 -28.71
N ALA A 146 -3.19 2.43 -27.79
CA ALA A 146 -3.36 2.10 -26.37
C ALA A 146 -4.44 1.04 -26.16
N GLY A 147 -4.24 0.15 -25.17
CA GLY A 147 -5.14 -0.96 -24.87
C GLY A 147 -4.97 -2.21 -25.74
N ILE A 148 -4.12 -2.15 -26.79
CA ILE A 148 -3.76 -3.32 -27.60
C ILE A 148 -2.51 -3.98 -27.01
N ALA A 149 -2.55 -5.29 -26.77
CA ALA A 149 -1.34 -6.03 -26.41
C ALA A 149 -0.42 -6.11 -27.64
N CYS A 150 0.76 -5.49 -27.53
CA CYS A 150 1.69 -5.33 -28.63
C CYS A 150 2.66 -6.50 -28.72
N ARG A 151 3.28 -6.88 -27.60
CA ARG A 151 4.38 -7.86 -27.59
C ARG A 151 4.41 -8.66 -26.30
N LEU A 152 4.67 -9.97 -26.41
CA LEU A 152 4.94 -10.85 -25.28
C LEU A 152 6.34 -10.58 -24.70
N VAL A 153 6.43 -10.55 -23.37
CA VAL A 153 7.71 -10.47 -22.63
C VAL A 153 8.08 -11.82 -22.04
N GLY A 154 7.15 -12.49 -21.37
CA GLY A 154 7.38 -13.78 -20.75
C GLY A 154 6.16 -14.29 -19.99
N GLU A 155 6.23 -15.53 -19.53
CA GLU A 155 5.21 -16.18 -18.72
C GLU A 155 5.65 -16.26 -17.25
N LEU A 156 4.68 -16.15 -16.35
CA LEU A 156 4.86 -16.30 -14.91
C LEU A 156 4.60 -17.74 -14.50
N GLU A 157 5.32 -18.22 -13.51
CA GLU A 157 5.21 -19.59 -13.05
C GLU A 157 4.04 -19.74 -12.05
N ASN A 158 3.07 -20.60 -12.37
CA ASN A 158 2.01 -21.00 -11.44
C ASN A 158 2.47 -22.18 -10.58
N GLY A 159 2.47 -22.03 -9.26
CA GLY A 159 2.80 -23.08 -8.31
C GLY A 159 3.38 -22.53 -7.01
N MET A 160 3.51 -23.38 -5.99
CA MET A 160 3.95 -22.95 -4.64
C MET A 160 5.36 -22.35 -4.60
N THR A 161 6.20 -22.65 -5.59
CA THR A 161 7.56 -22.10 -5.76
C THR A 161 7.64 -21.04 -6.86
N GLY A 162 6.54 -20.79 -7.56
CA GLY A 162 6.47 -19.89 -8.71
C GLY A 162 6.25 -18.42 -8.31
N ASP A 163 5.60 -17.69 -9.19
CA ASP A 163 5.25 -16.27 -9.01
C ASP A 163 3.85 -16.09 -8.42
N PHE A 164 2.94 -17.05 -8.65
CA PHE A 164 1.58 -17.05 -8.13
C PHE A 164 1.04 -18.46 -7.95
N VAL A 165 -0.08 -18.61 -7.24
CA VAL A 165 -0.91 -19.82 -7.23
C VAL A 165 -2.33 -19.51 -7.62
N SER A 166 -3.00 -20.43 -8.29
CA SER A 166 -4.43 -20.40 -8.54
C SER A 166 -5.17 -21.47 -7.74
N VAL A 167 -6.32 -21.12 -7.16
CA VAL A 167 -7.17 -22.06 -6.41
C VAL A 167 -8.65 -21.71 -6.61
N LEU A 168 -9.53 -22.69 -6.44
CA LEU A 168 -10.97 -22.43 -6.38
C LEU A 168 -11.32 -21.73 -5.05
N ASN A 169 -12.17 -20.71 -5.08
CA ASN A 169 -12.64 -20.03 -3.87
C ASN A 169 -13.52 -20.96 -3.00
N GLU A 170 -13.76 -20.58 -1.75
CA GLU A 170 -14.57 -21.37 -0.80
C GLU A 170 -16.00 -21.65 -1.31
N SER A 171 -16.58 -20.72 -2.08
CA SER A 171 -17.93 -20.84 -2.65
C SER A 171 -18.01 -21.70 -3.90
N GLY A 172 -16.88 -22.08 -4.49
CA GLY A 172 -16.81 -22.90 -5.71
C GLY A 172 -17.17 -22.18 -7.01
N ASP A 173 -17.33 -20.86 -6.97
CA ASP A 173 -17.82 -20.02 -8.07
C ASP A 173 -16.83 -18.95 -8.53
N GLY A 174 -15.56 -19.07 -8.14
CA GLY A 174 -14.50 -18.15 -8.56
C GLY A 174 -13.12 -18.78 -8.48
N ILE A 175 -12.23 -18.39 -9.38
CA ILE A 175 -10.82 -18.78 -9.36
C ILE A 175 -10.03 -17.65 -8.69
N VAL A 176 -9.44 -17.92 -7.53
CA VAL A 176 -8.56 -16.99 -6.81
C VAL A 176 -7.16 -17.10 -7.40
N ILE A 177 -6.57 -15.95 -7.72
CA ILE A 177 -5.18 -15.80 -8.11
C ILE A 177 -4.48 -15.13 -6.94
N GLN A 178 -3.52 -15.81 -6.33
CA GLN A 178 -2.74 -15.32 -5.19
C GLN A 178 -1.29 -15.11 -5.65
N PRO A 179 -0.83 -13.86 -5.77
CA PRO A 179 0.58 -13.57 -5.99
C PRO A 179 1.45 -14.09 -4.84
N LEU A 180 2.58 -14.70 -5.16
CA LEU A 180 3.63 -15.11 -4.21
C LEU A 180 4.85 -14.18 -4.26
N LYS A 181 4.93 -13.37 -5.31
CA LYS A 181 5.84 -12.23 -5.47
C LYS A 181 5.03 -11.04 -5.97
N PRO A 182 5.36 -9.80 -5.60
CA PRO A 182 4.72 -8.64 -6.20
C PRO A 182 4.95 -8.63 -7.72
N PHE A 183 3.90 -8.35 -8.48
CA PHE A 183 4.03 -8.03 -9.90
C PHE A 183 4.89 -6.78 -10.09
N LYS A 184 5.57 -6.68 -11.24
CA LYS A 184 6.42 -5.52 -11.53
C LYS A 184 5.56 -4.27 -11.71
N ALA A 185 5.87 -3.22 -10.94
CA ALA A 185 5.20 -1.93 -11.04
C ALA A 185 5.25 -1.37 -12.47
N GLY A 186 4.13 -0.81 -12.93
CA GLY A 186 3.99 -0.20 -14.26
C GLY A 186 4.01 -1.17 -15.45
N LYS A 187 4.07 -2.50 -15.22
CA LYS A 187 3.99 -3.53 -16.26
C LYS A 187 2.58 -4.10 -16.38
N THR A 188 2.28 -4.71 -17.52
CA THR A 188 0.97 -5.29 -17.81
C THR A 188 1.05 -6.80 -17.89
N TYR A 189 0.06 -7.46 -17.29
CA TYR A 189 -0.04 -8.90 -17.24
C TYR A 189 -1.38 -9.37 -17.81
N ILE A 190 -1.37 -10.35 -18.71
CA ILE A 190 -2.58 -10.98 -19.24
C ILE A 190 -2.81 -12.29 -18.49
N THR A 191 -3.91 -12.37 -17.74
CA THR A 191 -4.39 -13.64 -17.18
C THR A 191 -5.20 -14.38 -18.24
N VAL A 192 -4.88 -15.65 -18.42
CA VAL A 192 -5.50 -16.58 -19.36
C VAL A 192 -6.11 -17.74 -18.60
N LEU A 193 -7.38 -18.02 -18.86
CA LEU A 193 -7.98 -19.30 -18.48
C LEU A 193 -8.09 -20.18 -19.72
N THR A 194 -7.77 -21.47 -19.55
CA THR A 194 -7.85 -22.47 -20.62
C THR A 194 -8.96 -23.49 -20.38
N ASP A 195 -9.25 -24.29 -21.40
CA ASP A 195 -10.20 -25.40 -21.33
C ASP A 195 -9.71 -26.60 -20.50
N SER A 196 -8.48 -26.56 -19.98
CA SER A 196 -8.00 -27.48 -18.93
C SER A 196 -8.72 -27.27 -17.60
N LEU A 197 -9.33 -26.09 -17.41
CA LEU A 197 -10.22 -25.84 -16.30
C LEU A 197 -11.53 -26.61 -16.48
N THR A 198 -11.82 -27.53 -15.56
CA THR A 198 -12.92 -28.48 -15.69
C THR A 198 -13.93 -28.38 -14.56
N MET A 199 -15.15 -28.82 -14.86
CA MET A 199 -16.18 -29.10 -13.89
C MET A 199 -15.84 -30.34 -13.07
N GLY A 200 -16.51 -30.54 -11.93
CA GLY A 200 -16.32 -31.73 -11.09
C GLY A 200 -16.66 -33.06 -11.78
N ASP A 201 -17.41 -33.01 -12.89
CA ASP A 201 -17.72 -34.16 -13.75
C ASP A 201 -16.72 -34.36 -14.92
N GLY A 202 -15.65 -33.56 -14.97
CA GLY A 202 -14.57 -33.64 -15.97
C GLY A 202 -14.83 -32.89 -17.27
N ARG A 203 -16.01 -32.27 -17.47
CA ARG A 203 -16.26 -31.44 -18.67
C ARG A 203 -15.56 -30.10 -18.57
N ALA A 204 -14.99 -29.60 -19.67
CA ALA A 204 -14.37 -28.28 -19.72
C ALA A 204 -15.36 -27.15 -19.41
N ILE A 205 -14.90 -26.15 -18.64
CA ILE A 205 -15.61 -24.88 -18.46
C ILE A 205 -15.68 -24.12 -19.79
N LYS A 206 -16.76 -23.39 -20.01
CA LYS A 206 -16.99 -22.65 -21.26
C LYS A 206 -16.61 -21.16 -21.16
N PRO A 207 -16.18 -20.54 -22.25
CA PRO A 207 -16.15 -19.08 -22.36
C PRO A 207 -17.55 -18.51 -22.15
N SER A 208 -17.64 -17.23 -21.74
CA SER A 208 -18.92 -16.53 -21.76
C SER A 208 -19.44 -16.38 -23.20
N SER A 209 -20.75 -16.18 -23.39
CA SER A 209 -21.33 -15.88 -24.71
C SER A 209 -20.72 -14.61 -25.32
N THR A 210 -20.48 -13.59 -24.49
CA THR A 210 -19.87 -12.33 -24.91
C THR A 210 -18.40 -12.51 -25.32
N TYR A 211 -17.61 -13.26 -24.55
CA TYR A 211 -16.23 -13.59 -24.92
C TYR A 211 -16.18 -14.39 -26.22
N THR A 212 -17.09 -15.36 -26.36
CA THR A 212 -17.25 -16.17 -27.58
C THR A 212 -17.55 -15.32 -28.79
N LEU A 213 -18.35 -14.26 -28.66
CA LEU A 213 -18.64 -13.31 -29.74
C LEU A 213 -17.41 -12.46 -30.08
N LEU A 214 -16.70 -11.95 -29.08
CA LEU A 214 -15.55 -11.06 -29.26
C LEU A 214 -14.34 -11.76 -29.89
N ARG A 215 -14.16 -13.06 -29.67
CA ARG A 215 -13.04 -13.80 -30.26
C ARG A 215 -13.25 -14.25 -31.72
N GLN A 216 -14.45 -14.07 -32.28
CA GLN A 216 -14.74 -14.50 -33.66
C GLN A 216 -13.89 -13.74 -34.69
N GLU A 217 -13.68 -14.39 -35.84
CA GLU A 217 -12.98 -13.75 -36.96
C GLU A 217 -13.85 -12.74 -37.70
N ALA A 218 -15.17 -12.96 -37.73
CA ALA A 218 -16.10 -12.02 -38.34
C ALA A 218 -16.11 -10.70 -37.54
N PRO A 219 -16.00 -9.54 -38.22
CA PRO A 219 -16.05 -8.25 -37.55
C PRO A 219 -17.43 -8.00 -36.96
N LEU A 220 -17.47 -7.46 -35.74
CA LEU A 220 -18.71 -7.01 -35.12
C LEU A 220 -19.22 -5.71 -35.77
N VAL A 221 -20.45 -5.30 -35.40
CA VAL A 221 -21.19 -4.28 -36.14
C VAL A 221 -20.79 -2.87 -35.71
N THR A 222 -20.89 -2.55 -34.42
CA THR A 222 -20.64 -1.19 -33.92
C THR A 222 -19.15 -0.94 -33.69
N ASP A 223 -18.74 0.33 -33.70
CA ASP A 223 -17.33 0.67 -33.53
C ASP A 223 -16.81 0.33 -32.12
N THR A 224 -17.65 0.50 -31.09
CA THR A 224 -17.34 0.03 -29.73
C THR A 224 -17.15 -1.49 -29.68
N GLN A 225 -17.99 -2.25 -30.38
CA GLN A 225 -17.85 -3.71 -30.45
C GLN A 225 -16.58 -4.12 -31.19
N LYS A 226 -16.24 -3.45 -32.30
CA LYS A 226 -15.00 -3.70 -33.04
C LYS A 226 -13.76 -3.35 -32.22
N ALA A 227 -13.79 -2.24 -31.47
CA ALA A 227 -12.69 -1.85 -30.58
C ALA A 227 -12.47 -2.90 -29.49
N LEU A 228 -13.55 -3.34 -28.81
CA LEU A 228 -13.46 -4.39 -27.79
C LEU A 228 -12.99 -5.73 -28.38
N GLN A 229 -13.48 -6.09 -29.59
CA GLN A 229 -13.02 -7.27 -30.31
C GLN A 229 -11.53 -7.18 -30.66
N ALA A 230 -11.04 -6.02 -31.10
CA ALA A 230 -9.61 -5.82 -31.38
C ALA A 230 -8.75 -5.99 -30.12
N VAL A 231 -9.21 -5.47 -28.98
CA VAL A 231 -8.53 -5.64 -27.68
C VAL A 231 -8.43 -7.12 -27.31
N ILE A 232 -9.55 -7.85 -27.25
CA ILE A 232 -9.55 -9.27 -26.88
C ILE A 232 -8.72 -10.12 -27.85
N LYS A 233 -8.84 -9.88 -29.16
CA LYS A 233 -8.03 -10.58 -30.17
C LYS A 233 -6.54 -10.27 -30.04
N SER A 234 -6.18 -9.04 -29.64
CA SER A 234 -4.78 -8.69 -29.38
C SER A 234 -4.22 -9.44 -28.18
N TYR A 235 -5.03 -9.63 -27.13
CA TYR A 235 -4.62 -10.37 -25.94
C TYR A 235 -4.34 -11.83 -26.28
N GLU A 236 -5.28 -12.50 -26.97
CA GLU A 236 -5.08 -13.86 -27.46
C GLU A 236 -3.84 -13.96 -28.38
N SER A 237 -3.66 -13.01 -29.31
CA SER A 237 -2.55 -13.03 -30.26
C SER A 237 -1.19 -12.84 -29.58
N ALA A 238 -1.12 -11.97 -28.57
CA ALA A 238 0.11 -11.75 -27.82
C ALA A 238 0.54 -13.01 -27.06
N VAL A 239 -0.38 -13.66 -26.32
CA VAL A 239 -0.04 -14.82 -25.49
C VAL A 239 0.27 -16.09 -26.29
N ILE A 240 -0.32 -16.28 -27.48
CA ILE A 240 0.00 -17.44 -28.33
C ILE A 240 1.30 -17.25 -29.13
N SER A 241 1.83 -16.02 -29.22
CA SER A 241 3.05 -15.73 -29.99
C SER A 241 4.30 -16.46 -29.48
N GLY A 242 4.27 -16.92 -28.21
CA GLY A 242 5.31 -17.76 -27.63
C GLY A 242 5.32 -19.22 -28.10
N GLY A 243 4.22 -19.71 -28.70
CA GLY A 243 4.12 -21.07 -29.25
C GLY A 243 3.61 -22.16 -28.28
N ASP A 244 3.59 -21.89 -26.97
CA ASP A 244 3.23 -22.88 -25.93
C ASP A 244 1.73 -22.89 -25.57
N LEU A 245 0.91 -22.07 -26.22
CA LEU A 245 -0.52 -21.96 -25.99
C LEU A 245 -1.27 -21.96 -27.32
N ALA A 246 -2.18 -22.92 -27.51
CA ALA A 246 -3.04 -22.96 -28.68
C ALA A 246 -4.25 -22.03 -28.49
N LYS A 247 -4.62 -21.29 -29.55
CA LYS A 247 -5.71 -20.31 -29.50
C LYS A 247 -7.04 -20.96 -29.11
N GLU A 248 -7.32 -22.14 -29.64
CA GLU A 248 -8.53 -22.93 -29.38
C GLU A 248 -8.72 -23.29 -27.90
N ASN A 249 -7.63 -23.43 -27.14
CA ASN A 249 -7.68 -23.79 -25.72
C ASN A 249 -8.04 -22.60 -24.82
N ILE A 250 -7.93 -21.36 -25.33
CA ILE A 250 -8.23 -20.15 -24.55
C ILE A 250 -9.75 -20.02 -24.36
N ILE A 251 -10.20 -19.89 -23.11
CA ILE A 251 -11.61 -19.62 -22.75
C ILE A 251 -11.83 -18.22 -22.18
N TYR A 252 -10.76 -17.53 -21.77
CA TYR A 252 -10.82 -16.17 -21.26
C TYR A 252 -9.44 -15.50 -21.28
N THR A 253 -9.41 -14.19 -21.52
CA THR A 253 -8.23 -13.34 -21.36
C THR A 253 -8.64 -12.01 -20.71
N ALA A 254 -7.81 -11.51 -19.79
CA ALA A 254 -7.91 -10.16 -19.26
C ALA A 254 -6.54 -9.60 -18.93
N ALA A 255 -6.27 -8.38 -19.40
CA ALA A 255 -5.06 -7.64 -19.06
C ALA A 255 -5.26 -6.86 -17.75
N ALA A 256 -4.20 -6.75 -16.98
CA ALA A 256 -4.11 -5.94 -15.78
C ALA A 256 -2.76 -5.19 -15.80
N THR A 257 -2.82 -3.87 -15.94
CA THR A 257 -1.68 -2.96 -15.83
C THR A 257 -1.47 -2.63 -14.37
N MET A 258 -0.30 -2.94 -13.84
CA MET A 258 0.05 -2.68 -12.44
C MET A 258 0.36 -1.21 -12.23
N GLN A 259 -0.01 -0.68 -11.06
CA GLN A 259 0.28 0.71 -10.70
C GLN A 259 1.74 1.06 -10.83
N SER A 260 2.00 2.33 -11.15
CA SER A 260 3.35 2.86 -11.03
C SER A 260 3.70 3.15 -9.58
N VAL A 261 4.94 2.81 -9.19
CA VAL A 261 5.44 3.03 -7.84
C VAL A 261 6.79 3.71 -7.88
N GLY A 262 6.93 4.83 -7.15
CA GLY A 262 8.16 5.62 -7.08
C GLY A 262 8.23 6.91 -7.92
N PRO A 263 7.64 7.06 -9.13
CA PRO A 263 7.83 8.27 -9.95
C PRO A 263 7.55 9.60 -9.24
N VAL A 264 6.50 9.65 -8.41
CA VAL A 264 6.12 10.85 -7.65
C VAL A 264 7.18 11.21 -6.60
N VAL A 265 7.56 10.26 -5.74
CA VAL A 265 8.58 10.48 -4.68
C VAL A 265 9.96 10.77 -5.31
N GLY A 266 10.32 10.07 -6.38
CA GLY A 266 11.52 10.34 -7.16
C GLY A 266 11.53 11.75 -7.78
N THR A 267 10.37 12.25 -8.22
CA THR A 267 10.23 13.64 -8.69
C THR A 267 10.43 14.63 -7.55
N VAL A 268 9.90 14.36 -6.35
CA VAL A 268 10.15 15.20 -5.17
C VAL A 268 11.65 15.27 -4.84
N LYS A 269 12.39 14.15 -4.91
CA LYS A 269 13.87 14.18 -4.75
C LYS A 269 14.54 15.10 -5.78
N LYS A 270 14.12 15.04 -7.05
CA LYS A 270 14.64 15.93 -8.11
C LYS A 270 14.38 17.40 -7.80
N LEU A 271 13.17 17.73 -7.35
CA LEU A 271 12.80 19.10 -6.95
C LEU A 271 13.61 19.57 -5.73
N MET A 272 13.82 18.70 -4.74
CA MET A 272 14.70 18.99 -3.60
C MET A 272 16.14 19.24 -4.03
N ALA A 273 16.68 18.46 -4.97
CA ALA A 273 18.01 18.71 -5.53
C ALA A 273 18.09 20.08 -6.23
N ALA A 274 17.07 20.43 -7.04
CA ALA A 274 17.00 21.71 -7.73
C ALA A 274 16.92 22.91 -6.75
N SER A 275 16.29 22.73 -5.59
CA SER A 275 16.17 23.78 -4.56
C SER A 275 17.51 24.27 -4.01
N ILE A 276 18.56 23.45 -4.09
CA ILE A 276 19.93 23.81 -3.66
C ILE A 276 20.46 24.97 -4.51
N ALA A 277 20.34 24.86 -5.84
CA ALA A 277 20.78 25.91 -6.76
C ALA A 277 19.98 27.21 -6.60
N GLN A 278 18.74 27.11 -6.13
CA GLN A 278 17.84 28.23 -5.87
C GLN A 278 18.03 28.84 -4.46
N GLY A 279 18.78 28.19 -3.58
CA GLY A 279 18.94 28.61 -2.18
C GLY A 279 17.70 28.41 -1.30
N THR A 280 16.70 27.66 -1.78
CA THR A 280 15.42 27.37 -1.12
C THR A 280 15.39 26.00 -0.45
N ASN A 281 16.53 25.30 -0.40
CA ASN A 281 16.63 23.98 0.19
C ASN A 281 16.27 23.96 1.69
N PRO A 282 15.72 22.84 2.20
CA PRO A 282 15.49 22.65 3.62
C PRO A 282 16.79 22.81 4.43
N LYS A 283 16.67 23.35 5.65
CA LYS A 283 17.79 23.55 6.59
C LYS A 283 17.30 23.31 8.02
N VAL A 284 18.06 22.51 8.77
CA VAL A 284 17.80 22.35 10.21
C VAL A 284 18.36 23.56 10.95
N VAL A 285 17.51 24.26 11.68
CA VAL A 285 17.85 25.43 12.49
C VAL A 285 17.65 25.11 13.96
N VAL A 286 18.70 25.34 14.75
CA VAL A 286 18.69 25.13 16.21
C VAL A 286 18.93 26.49 16.87
N PRO A 287 17.92 27.08 17.53
CA PRO A 287 18.11 28.33 18.25
C PRO A 287 18.99 28.13 19.49
N GLU A 288 19.53 29.23 20.01
CA GLU A 288 20.18 29.24 21.32
C GLU A 288 19.17 28.81 22.39
N GLN A 289 19.57 27.87 23.23
CA GLN A 289 18.71 27.26 24.24
C GLN A 289 19.56 26.79 25.43
N PRO A 290 18.99 26.73 26.66
CA PRO A 290 19.68 26.19 27.81
C PRO A 290 20.06 24.72 27.58
N MET A 291 21.12 24.27 28.25
CA MET A 291 21.48 22.85 28.24
C MET A 291 20.36 22.04 28.91
N MET A 292 19.89 21.02 28.21
CA MET A 292 18.90 20.06 28.69
C MET A 292 19.42 18.66 28.38
N THR A 293 19.11 17.70 29.22
CA THR A 293 19.44 16.29 29.03
C THR A 293 18.21 15.47 28.67
N VAL A 294 18.40 14.27 28.14
CA VAL A 294 17.29 13.34 27.90
C VAL A 294 16.63 12.93 29.22
N ALA A 295 17.38 12.87 30.33
CA ALA A 295 16.83 12.62 31.65
C ALA A 295 15.81 13.70 32.07
N ASP A 296 16.08 14.98 31.76
CA ASP A 296 15.17 16.08 32.06
C ASP A 296 13.84 15.92 31.32
N VAL A 297 13.89 15.51 30.04
CA VAL A 297 12.70 15.30 29.19
C VAL A 297 11.91 14.07 29.65
N LEU A 298 12.60 12.98 29.98
CA LEU A 298 11.95 11.73 30.39
C LEU A 298 11.41 11.74 31.83
N SER A 299 11.77 12.73 32.64
CA SER A 299 11.32 12.84 34.03
C SER A 299 9.80 12.93 34.22
N SER A 300 9.06 13.32 33.18
CA SER A 300 7.58 13.35 33.19
C SER A 300 6.94 11.98 32.96
N VAL A 301 7.70 11.01 32.43
CA VAL A 301 7.20 9.67 32.07
C VAL A 301 7.88 8.55 32.85
N ILE A 302 9.14 8.72 33.26
CA ILE A 302 9.89 7.77 34.08
C ILE A 302 10.08 8.40 35.46
N THR A 303 9.51 7.76 36.49
CA THR A 303 9.61 8.26 37.87
C THR A 303 10.78 7.69 38.64
N ASP A 304 11.39 6.58 38.18
CA ASP A 304 12.54 5.95 38.83
C ASP A 304 13.84 6.73 38.55
N PRO A 305 14.48 7.33 39.58
CA PRO A 305 15.72 8.08 39.39
C PRO A 305 16.89 7.21 38.91
N ALA A 306 16.91 5.91 39.23
CA ALA A 306 17.99 5.02 38.82
C ALA A 306 17.95 4.76 37.30
N THR A 307 16.75 4.57 36.74
CA THR A 307 16.52 4.46 35.29
C THR A 307 16.84 5.76 34.55
N LEU A 308 16.56 6.93 35.14
CA LEU A 308 16.85 8.23 34.53
C LEU A 308 18.33 8.62 34.54
N ALA A 309 19.07 8.25 35.59
CA ALA A 309 20.43 8.75 35.81
C ALA A 309 21.38 8.59 34.60
N PRO A 310 21.40 7.44 33.89
CA PRO A 310 22.23 7.29 32.70
C PRO A 310 21.90 8.27 31.56
N PHE A 311 20.64 8.68 31.41
CA PHE A 311 20.22 9.62 30.36
C PHE A 311 20.74 11.05 30.57
N GLN A 312 21.32 11.38 31.72
CA GLN A 312 22.02 12.65 31.94
C GLN A 312 23.27 12.79 31.06
N ALA A 313 23.80 11.67 30.56
CA ALA A 313 24.92 11.62 29.62
C ALA A 313 24.52 11.97 28.17
N VAL A 314 23.23 12.18 27.90
CA VAL A 314 22.74 12.51 26.57
C VAL A 314 22.15 13.92 26.59
N GLN A 315 22.73 14.84 25.82
CA GLN A 315 22.18 16.17 25.66
C GLN A 315 20.98 16.13 24.71
N TYR A 316 19.91 16.84 25.06
CA TYR A 316 18.72 17.07 24.26
C TYR A 316 18.68 18.51 23.75
N MET A 317 18.30 18.70 22.49
CA MET A 317 18.15 20.01 21.85
C MET A 317 16.91 20.02 20.97
N ARG A 318 16.25 21.18 20.90
CA ARG A 318 15.13 21.44 19.99
C ARG A 318 15.58 22.29 18.82
N GLY A 319 15.13 21.93 17.63
CA GLY A 319 15.32 22.68 16.41
C GLY A 319 14.05 22.70 15.57
N SER A 320 14.18 23.19 14.34
CA SER A 320 13.10 23.20 13.36
C SER A 320 13.64 23.07 11.93
N ILE A 321 12.79 22.66 11.01
CA ILE A 321 13.08 22.60 9.57
C ILE A 321 11.82 22.99 8.78
N GLN A 322 11.97 23.84 7.77
CA GLN A 322 10.88 24.10 6.84
C GLN A 322 10.81 22.99 5.78
N LEU A 323 9.65 22.34 5.68
CA LEU A 323 9.39 21.26 4.72
C LEU A 323 8.11 21.54 3.91
N PRO A 324 8.09 21.23 2.60
CA PRO A 324 6.90 21.38 1.79
C PRO A 324 5.86 20.31 2.14
N MET A 325 4.63 20.76 2.36
CA MET A 325 3.47 19.91 2.50
C MET A 325 2.70 19.90 1.19
N TYR A 326 2.46 18.71 0.66
CA TYR A 326 1.71 18.51 -0.58
C TYR A 326 0.24 18.13 -0.32
N SER A 327 -0.07 17.72 0.91
CA SER A 327 -1.45 17.61 1.39
C SER A 327 -1.97 18.99 1.80
N ALA A 328 -3.23 19.28 1.47
CA ALA A 328 -3.90 20.50 1.93
C ALA A 328 -4.24 20.38 3.42
N LYS A 329 -4.57 21.51 4.07
CA LYS A 329 -5.14 21.49 5.42
C LYS A 329 -6.66 21.19 5.33
N PRO A 330 -7.23 20.41 6.26
CA PRO A 330 -8.67 20.34 6.42
C PRO A 330 -9.27 21.73 6.62
N ALA A 331 -10.47 21.95 6.09
CA ALA A 331 -11.20 23.21 6.16
C ALA A 331 -12.06 23.33 7.43
N THR A 332 -12.43 22.20 8.05
CA THR A 332 -13.18 22.13 9.30
C THR A 332 -12.57 21.08 10.24
N THR A 333 -13.04 21.05 11.48
CA THR A 333 -12.65 20.09 12.52
C THR A 333 -13.20 18.67 12.28
N ASP A 334 -14.15 18.51 11.34
CA ASP A 334 -14.78 17.23 11.04
C ASP A 334 -13.86 16.33 10.20
N ILE A 335 -13.76 15.03 10.54
CA ILE A 335 -12.89 14.07 9.85
C ILE A 335 -13.20 13.96 8.34
N SER A 336 -14.44 14.20 7.92
CA SER A 336 -14.83 14.23 6.50
C SER A 336 -14.17 15.37 5.73
N SER A 337 -13.74 16.44 6.42
CA SER A 337 -12.96 17.51 5.80
C SER A 337 -11.56 17.08 5.38
N ALA A 338 -11.09 15.89 5.79
CA ALA A 338 -9.87 15.33 5.24
C ALA A 338 -10.08 14.73 3.84
N ALA A 339 -11.32 14.44 3.42
CA ALA A 339 -11.62 13.67 2.20
C ALA A 339 -10.95 14.22 0.91
N ASP A 340 -10.75 15.53 0.83
CA ASP A 340 -10.19 16.22 -0.32
C ASP A 340 -8.78 16.79 -0.07
N THR A 341 -8.09 16.39 0.99
CA THR A 341 -6.77 16.95 1.35
C THR A 341 -5.58 16.21 0.73
N TYR A 342 -5.83 15.12 -0.03
CA TYR A 342 -4.80 14.31 -0.67
C TYR A 342 -3.88 15.13 -1.59
N TRP A 343 -2.82 14.55 -2.16
CA TRP A 343 -1.94 15.31 -3.04
C TRP A 343 -2.60 15.57 -4.39
N ARG A 344 -2.31 16.74 -4.98
CA ARG A 344 -2.66 17.04 -6.38
C ARG A 344 -1.41 17.30 -7.19
N ALA A 345 -1.48 16.97 -8.46
CA ALA A 345 -0.47 17.37 -9.40
C ALA A 345 -0.55 18.88 -9.71
N GLN A 346 0.62 19.47 -9.94
CA GLN A 346 0.77 20.88 -10.30
C GLN A 346 0.43 21.13 -11.79
N CYS A 347 0.51 20.11 -12.64
CA CYS A 347 0.41 20.22 -14.09
C CYS A 347 -0.75 19.39 -14.66
N ASP A 348 -1.10 19.59 -15.92
CA ASP A 348 -1.90 18.65 -16.69
C ASP A 348 -1.07 17.40 -17.02
N SER A 349 -1.69 16.22 -16.92
CA SER A 349 -1.03 14.96 -17.24
C SER A 349 -0.56 14.90 -18.70
N ALA A 350 0.53 14.16 -18.94
CA ALA A 350 1.05 13.94 -20.28
C ALA A 350 -0.01 13.33 -21.23
N VAL A 351 -0.89 12.46 -20.70
CA VAL A 351 -1.97 11.85 -21.48
C VAL A 351 -2.98 12.90 -21.94
N ALA A 352 -3.40 13.80 -21.04
CA ALA A 352 -4.34 14.88 -21.38
C ALA A 352 -3.73 15.85 -22.41
N VAL A 353 -2.46 16.21 -22.23
CA VAL A 353 -1.72 17.07 -23.17
C VAL A 353 -1.59 16.43 -24.55
N LEU A 354 -1.25 15.14 -24.62
CA LEU A 354 -1.14 14.41 -25.89
C LEU A 354 -2.48 14.27 -26.59
N GLY A 355 -3.55 13.93 -25.85
CA GLY A 355 -4.90 13.83 -26.37
C GLY A 355 -5.39 15.17 -26.95
N TYR A 356 -5.16 16.26 -26.22
CA TYR A 356 -5.48 17.60 -26.69
C TYR A 356 -4.67 18.00 -27.92
N LYS A 357 -3.35 17.75 -27.91
CA LYS A 357 -2.46 18.01 -29.06
C LYS A 357 -2.94 17.30 -30.33
N ALA A 358 -3.38 16.05 -30.20
CA ALA A 358 -3.95 15.30 -31.32
C ALA A 358 -5.27 15.92 -31.82
N ALA A 359 -6.14 16.35 -30.91
CA ALA A 359 -7.42 16.97 -31.25
C ALA A 359 -7.29 18.31 -31.98
N VAL A 360 -6.26 19.11 -31.69
CA VAL A 360 -6.05 20.44 -32.31
C VAL A 360 -5.11 20.42 -33.53
N GLY A 361 -4.79 19.24 -34.08
CA GLY A 361 -3.97 19.13 -35.30
C GLY A 361 -2.46 19.23 -35.07
N GLY A 362 -1.99 18.92 -33.85
CA GLY A 362 -0.58 18.66 -33.55
C GLY A 362 0.21 19.81 -32.96
N THR A 363 -0.32 21.04 -32.93
CA THR A 363 0.36 22.21 -32.36
C THR A 363 -0.38 22.67 -31.12
N LEU A 364 0.31 22.71 -29.98
CA LEU A 364 -0.26 23.25 -28.74
C LEU A 364 -0.39 24.78 -28.84
N PRO A 365 -1.42 25.39 -28.24
CA PRO A 365 -1.58 26.83 -28.23
C PRO A 365 -0.45 27.51 -27.45
N GLU A 366 -0.23 28.79 -27.74
CA GLU A 366 0.64 29.63 -26.93
C GLU A 366 0.10 29.67 -25.49
N PRO A 367 0.96 29.47 -24.47
CA PRO A 367 0.53 29.53 -23.09
C PRO A 367 0.05 30.94 -22.73
N GLN A 368 -0.99 31.00 -21.92
CA GLN A 368 -1.44 32.27 -21.37
C GLN A 368 -0.37 32.84 -20.43
N ALA A 369 -0.19 34.16 -20.46
CA ALA A 369 0.68 34.85 -19.52
C ALA A 369 0.19 34.61 -18.08
N ASP A 370 1.12 34.59 -17.12
CA ASP A 370 0.86 34.43 -15.68
C ASP A 370 0.23 33.08 -15.26
N THR A 371 0.27 32.05 -16.12
CA THR A 371 -0.05 30.68 -15.73
C THR A 371 1.19 29.89 -15.30
N ASN A 372 0.97 28.75 -14.66
CA ASN A 372 2.03 27.85 -14.21
C ASN A 372 2.60 26.95 -15.35
N ASP A 373 2.13 27.15 -16.58
CA ASP A 373 2.52 26.33 -17.74
C ASP A 373 4.02 26.35 -18.02
N ALA A 374 4.67 27.51 -17.94
CA ALA A 374 6.11 27.63 -18.17
C ALA A 374 6.92 26.80 -17.17
N ALA A 375 6.47 26.73 -15.91
CA ALA A 375 7.11 25.90 -14.88
C ALA A 375 6.89 24.41 -15.17
N CYS A 376 5.66 24.02 -15.53
CA CYS A 376 5.34 22.65 -15.92
C CYS A 376 6.19 22.17 -17.10
N ALA A 377 6.31 23.00 -18.15
CA ALA A 377 7.14 22.69 -19.30
C ALA A 377 8.63 22.60 -18.93
N ALA A 378 9.16 23.53 -18.13
CA ALA A 378 10.56 23.52 -17.73
C ALA A 378 10.93 22.30 -16.88
N MET A 379 10.07 21.89 -15.95
CA MET A 379 10.33 20.75 -15.05
C MET A 379 10.20 19.38 -15.74
N SER A 380 9.52 19.32 -16.88
CA SER A 380 9.18 18.08 -17.58
C SER A 380 9.74 17.99 -19.00
N ASN A 381 10.62 18.92 -19.41
CA ASN A 381 11.10 19.04 -20.79
C ASN A 381 9.95 19.15 -21.82
N GLY A 382 8.89 19.89 -21.46
CA GLY A 382 7.74 20.17 -22.31
C GLY A 382 6.69 19.06 -22.38
N VAL A 383 6.87 17.96 -21.62
CA VAL A 383 5.92 16.84 -21.59
C VAL A 383 4.64 17.19 -20.84
N LEU A 384 4.77 17.85 -19.69
CA LEU A 384 3.66 18.35 -18.89
C LEU A 384 3.42 19.83 -19.18
N ARG A 385 2.14 20.23 -19.17
CA ARG A 385 1.67 21.59 -19.46
C ARG A 385 0.65 22.03 -18.41
N ASP A 386 0.11 23.22 -18.52
CA ASP A 386 -0.97 23.70 -17.63
C ASP A 386 -1.97 24.59 -18.40
N PHE A 387 -2.82 23.93 -19.18
CA PHE A 387 -3.91 24.52 -19.94
C PHE A 387 -5.30 24.26 -19.31
N GLY A 388 -5.35 23.54 -18.18
CA GLY A 388 -6.60 23.16 -17.51
C GLY A 388 -7.30 21.97 -18.16
N LEU A 389 -6.54 21.07 -18.80
CA LEU A 389 -7.04 19.89 -19.52
C LEU A 389 -7.37 18.73 -18.59
N ASP A 390 -6.64 18.61 -17.49
CA ASP A 390 -6.77 17.57 -16.48
C ASP A 390 -7.34 18.21 -15.22
N THR A 391 -8.63 18.01 -14.96
CA THR A 391 -9.29 18.63 -13.80
C THR A 391 -9.11 17.82 -12.52
N THR A 392 -8.87 16.51 -12.61
CA THR A 392 -8.67 15.61 -11.46
C THR A 392 -7.32 15.87 -10.81
N ARG A 393 -6.28 16.10 -11.61
CA ARG A 393 -4.89 16.33 -11.18
C ARG A 393 -4.37 15.19 -10.30
N PHE A 394 -4.66 13.95 -10.68
CA PHE A 394 -4.12 12.78 -9.98
C PHE A 394 -2.62 12.64 -10.21
N LEU A 395 -1.90 12.22 -9.16
CA LEU A 395 -0.46 11.94 -9.22
C LEU A 395 -0.20 10.50 -9.61
N THR A 396 0.35 10.33 -10.81
CA THR A 396 0.62 9.04 -11.48
C THR A 396 1.96 9.10 -12.20
N LYS A 397 2.36 8.04 -12.93
CA LYS A 397 3.52 8.13 -13.84
C LYS A 397 3.34 9.16 -14.97
N TYR A 398 2.10 9.55 -15.28
CA TYR A 398 1.79 10.52 -16.32
C TYR A 398 1.73 11.96 -15.82
N ASN A 399 1.71 12.16 -14.50
CA ASN A 399 1.67 13.46 -13.87
C ASN A 399 2.37 13.40 -12.51
N THR A 400 3.70 13.55 -12.51
CA THR A 400 4.53 13.18 -11.35
C THR A 400 4.89 14.36 -10.43
N ILE A 401 4.54 15.60 -10.80
CA ILE A 401 4.96 16.81 -10.09
C ILE A 401 3.87 17.19 -9.09
N PRO A 402 4.02 16.93 -7.78
CA PRO A 402 3.04 17.32 -6.80
C PRO A 402 3.07 18.83 -6.54
N GLN A 403 1.89 19.42 -6.33
CA GLN A 403 1.73 20.82 -5.99
C GLN A 403 2.02 21.03 -4.50
N VAL A 404 2.97 21.90 -4.17
CA VAL A 404 3.18 22.35 -2.79
C VAL A 404 1.96 23.17 -2.34
N GLN A 405 1.32 22.77 -1.25
CA GLN A 405 0.15 23.42 -0.69
C GLN A 405 0.55 24.48 0.35
N TRP A 406 1.53 24.16 1.19
CA TRP A 406 2.05 25.07 2.22
C TRP A 406 3.44 24.61 2.69
N LEU A 407 4.15 25.48 3.42
CA LEU A 407 5.41 25.14 4.08
C LEU A 407 5.17 24.89 5.56
N ALA A 408 5.48 23.69 6.03
CA ALA A 408 5.42 23.34 7.45
C ALA A 408 6.71 23.72 8.16
N ASN A 409 6.59 24.38 9.32
CA ASN A 409 7.69 24.51 10.26
C ASN A 409 7.71 23.26 11.15
N VAL A 410 8.50 22.26 10.79
CA VAL A 410 8.53 20.96 11.45
C VAL A 410 9.50 20.99 12.64
N PRO A 411 9.05 20.69 13.87
CA PRO A 411 9.93 20.58 15.03
C PRO A 411 10.91 19.42 14.88
N VAL A 412 12.17 19.66 15.27
CA VAL A 412 13.26 18.69 15.19
C VAL A 412 13.78 18.39 16.60
N GLN A 413 13.77 17.13 16.98
CA GLN A 413 14.45 16.63 18.16
C GLN A 413 15.89 16.26 17.78
N ILE A 414 16.88 16.74 18.54
CA ILE A 414 18.29 16.36 18.35
C ILE A 414 18.85 15.87 19.69
N THR A 415 19.57 14.75 19.67
CA THR A 415 20.36 14.31 20.82
C THR A 415 21.83 14.15 20.47
N LYS A 416 22.72 14.39 21.44
CA LYS A 416 24.16 14.18 21.25
C LYS A 416 24.84 13.63 22.51
N PRO A 417 25.95 12.87 22.36
CA PRO A 417 26.71 12.38 23.50
C PRO A 417 27.35 13.53 24.27
N ARG A 418 27.31 13.43 25.60
CA ARG A 418 28.21 14.16 26.49
C ARG A 418 29.47 13.32 26.66
N ALA A 419 30.42 13.57 25.77
CA ALA A 419 31.66 12.81 25.59
C ALA A 419 32.36 12.48 26.92
N GLU A 420 32.42 13.44 27.84
CA GLU A 420 33.08 13.32 29.14
C GLU A 420 32.44 12.28 30.06
N LEU A 421 31.14 12.03 29.92
CA LEU A 421 30.39 11.07 30.75
C LEU A 421 30.44 9.64 30.20
N PHE A 422 30.77 9.48 28.92
CA PHE A 422 30.94 8.18 28.28
C PHE A 422 32.41 7.78 28.11
N GLY A 423 33.37 8.68 28.35
CA GLY A 423 34.78 8.43 28.11
C GLY A 423 35.12 8.27 26.62
N ILE A 424 34.39 8.98 25.76
CA ILE A 424 34.59 8.99 24.30
C ILE A 424 34.95 10.39 23.82
N GLU A 425 35.59 10.50 22.65
CA GLU A 425 35.91 11.79 22.04
C GLU A 425 35.06 12.02 20.78
N GLN A 426 34.66 13.27 20.54
CA GLN A 426 33.97 13.64 19.32
C GLN A 426 34.94 13.56 18.13
N PRO A 427 34.59 12.86 17.04
CA PRO A 427 35.40 12.86 15.82
C PRO A 427 35.58 14.27 15.26
N ALA A 428 36.71 14.54 14.60
CA ALA A 428 36.98 15.85 13.98
C ALA A 428 35.92 16.26 12.94
N THR A 429 35.23 15.30 12.33
CA THR A 429 34.15 15.51 11.36
C THR A 429 32.77 15.67 12.01
N GLY A 430 32.68 15.63 13.34
CA GLY A 430 31.43 15.60 14.11
C GLY A 430 30.92 14.19 14.41
N TRP A 431 29.87 14.09 15.23
CA TRP A 431 29.22 12.83 15.54
C TRP A 431 28.45 12.30 14.32
N PRO A 432 28.65 11.02 13.93
CA PRO A 432 27.76 10.34 13.00
C PRO A 432 26.30 10.46 13.45
N VAL A 433 25.39 10.65 12.50
CA VAL A 433 23.98 10.95 12.79
C VAL A 433 23.11 9.74 12.51
N VAL A 434 22.16 9.46 13.41
CA VAL A 434 21.09 8.50 13.18
C VAL A 434 19.74 9.24 13.12
N ILE A 435 19.07 9.17 11.97
CA ILE A 435 17.70 9.64 11.84
C ILE A 435 16.77 8.62 12.50
N LEU A 436 15.91 9.05 13.42
CA LEU A 436 14.95 8.21 14.14
C LEU A 436 13.52 8.54 13.68
N GLN A 437 12.72 7.51 13.38
CA GLN A 437 11.32 7.66 13.02
C GLN A 437 10.42 6.76 13.89
N HIS A 438 9.39 7.36 14.48
CA HIS A 438 8.52 6.77 15.50
C HIS A 438 7.32 6.00 14.90
N GLY A 439 6.52 5.36 15.77
CA GLY A 439 5.32 4.60 15.39
C GLY A 439 4.02 5.42 15.37
N ILE A 440 2.94 4.86 14.79
CA ILE A 440 1.71 5.60 14.40
C ILE A 440 0.92 6.23 15.55
N THR A 441 0.98 5.73 16.78
CA THR A 441 0.24 6.32 17.89
C THR A 441 1.13 7.13 18.84
N THR A 442 2.38 7.34 18.45
CA THR A 442 3.43 7.94 19.30
C THR A 442 3.92 9.25 18.70
N SER A 443 5.00 9.80 19.28
CA SER A 443 5.73 10.95 18.76
C SER A 443 7.24 10.68 18.74
N LYS A 444 8.02 11.59 18.15
CA LYS A 444 9.49 11.52 18.09
C LYS A 444 10.17 11.35 19.47
N GLU A 445 9.54 11.82 20.55
CA GLU A 445 10.03 11.65 21.92
C GLU A 445 10.01 10.19 22.38
N ALA A 446 9.14 9.34 21.82
CA ALA A 446 9.14 7.90 22.11
C ALA A 446 10.48 7.24 21.73
N MET A 447 11.21 7.81 20.78
CA MET A 447 12.52 7.31 20.36
C MET A 447 13.65 7.63 21.35
N LEU A 448 13.40 8.45 22.39
CA LEU A 448 14.43 8.82 23.38
C LEU A 448 14.99 7.61 24.12
N GLY A 449 14.19 6.55 24.31
CA GLY A 449 14.65 5.31 24.95
C GLY A 449 15.84 4.62 24.26
N LEU A 450 16.05 4.88 22.96
CA LEU A 450 17.20 4.37 22.19
C LEU A 450 18.45 5.24 22.28
N THR A 451 18.29 6.51 22.66
CA THR A 451 19.34 7.53 22.50
C THR A 451 20.53 7.32 23.42
N LEU A 452 20.33 6.68 24.58
CA LEU A 452 21.41 6.30 25.49
C LEU A 452 22.34 5.26 24.86
N ALA A 453 21.78 4.18 24.31
CA ALA A 453 22.54 3.12 23.67
C ALA A 453 23.33 3.65 22.46
N LEU A 454 22.70 4.49 21.62
CA LEU A 454 23.33 5.15 20.49
C LEU A 454 24.43 6.13 20.91
N SER A 455 24.16 6.99 21.89
CA SER A 455 25.11 8.02 22.35
C SER A 455 26.34 7.39 23.00
N SER A 456 26.17 6.27 23.71
CA SER A 456 27.28 5.51 24.29
C SER A 456 28.31 5.04 23.24
N GLN A 457 27.89 4.93 21.98
CA GLN A 457 28.74 4.56 20.84
C GLN A 457 29.13 5.74 19.95
N GLY A 458 28.88 6.98 20.39
CA GLY A 458 29.26 8.19 19.67
C GLY A 458 28.32 8.56 18.53
N PHE A 459 27.05 8.17 18.58
CA PHE A 459 26.04 8.68 17.64
C PHE A 459 25.32 9.91 18.21
N ALA A 460 25.11 10.90 17.36
CA ALA A 460 24.04 11.88 17.55
C ALA A 460 22.76 11.36 16.89
N THR A 461 21.59 11.82 17.35
CA THR A 461 20.32 11.44 16.74
C THR A 461 19.50 12.65 16.34
N VAL A 462 18.68 12.49 15.30
CA VAL A 462 17.73 13.52 14.83
C VAL A 462 16.38 12.86 14.55
N ALA A 463 15.29 13.46 14.99
CA ALA A 463 13.95 12.92 14.81
C ALA A 463 12.93 14.03 14.50
N ILE A 464 11.92 13.71 13.70
CA ILE A 464 10.76 14.54 13.42
C ILE A 464 9.49 13.71 13.59
N ASP A 465 8.38 14.38 13.90
CA ASP A 465 7.08 13.71 13.91
C ASP A 465 6.62 13.40 12.48
N HIS A 466 5.86 12.32 12.30
CA HIS A 466 5.04 12.13 11.10
C HIS A 466 4.02 13.29 10.93
N PRO A 467 3.49 13.54 9.72
CA PRO A 467 2.34 14.42 9.56
C PRO A 467 1.21 14.06 10.54
N MET A 468 0.55 15.05 11.13
CA MET A 468 -0.54 14.83 12.11
C MET A 468 -0.14 13.99 13.31
N HIS A 469 1.10 14.05 13.78
CA HIS A 469 1.54 13.41 15.03
C HIS A 469 2.28 14.41 15.91
N GLY A 470 2.32 14.17 17.22
CA GLY A 470 3.19 14.87 18.14
C GLY A 470 2.93 16.38 18.13
N GLU A 471 3.92 17.16 17.68
CA GLU A 471 3.83 18.62 17.52
C GLU A 471 3.42 19.06 16.10
N ARG A 472 3.09 18.12 15.23
CA ARG A 472 2.59 18.34 13.86
C ARG A 472 1.09 18.08 13.73
N GLY A 473 0.36 18.06 14.84
CA GLY A 473 -1.09 18.08 14.83
C GLY A 473 -1.63 19.33 14.12
N ILE A 474 -2.87 19.24 13.63
CA ILE A 474 -3.56 20.36 12.99
C ILE A 474 -4.72 20.78 13.88
N ASP A 475 -4.60 21.97 14.44
CA ASP A 475 -5.66 22.75 15.08
C ASP A 475 -6.28 23.67 14.01
N VAL A 476 -7.51 23.37 13.60
CA VAL A 476 -8.23 24.07 12.52
C VAL A 476 -8.96 25.30 13.03
N ASP A 477 -9.55 25.24 14.22
CA ASP A 477 -10.35 26.33 14.80
C ASP A 477 -9.58 27.23 15.78
N ALA A 478 -8.31 26.91 16.03
CA ALA A 478 -7.35 27.63 16.87
C ALA A 478 -7.75 27.70 18.35
N ASP A 479 -8.44 26.67 18.87
CA ASP A 479 -8.82 26.58 20.27
C ASP A 479 -7.68 26.09 21.20
N GLY A 480 -6.55 25.66 20.61
CA GLY A 480 -5.38 25.14 21.31
C GLY A 480 -5.36 23.63 21.50
N LEU A 481 -6.34 22.91 20.94
CA LEU A 481 -6.40 21.45 20.85
C LEU A 481 -6.29 21.03 19.38
N ASP A 482 -5.58 19.93 19.12
CA ASP A 482 -5.46 19.43 17.75
C ASP A 482 -6.73 18.68 17.34
N ASP A 483 -7.38 19.09 16.26
CA ASP A 483 -8.48 18.35 15.63
C ASP A 483 -7.98 17.09 14.92
N PHE A 484 -6.78 17.17 14.34
CA PHE A 484 -6.15 16.08 13.60
C PHE A 484 -4.78 15.77 14.19
N ASN A 485 -4.74 14.80 15.11
CA ASN A 485 -3.52 14.24 15.67
C ASN A 485 -3.68 12.72 15.90
N ALA A 486 -2.73 11.93 15.42
CA ALA A 486 -2.71 10.48 15.54
C ALA A 486 -2.00 9.97 16.80
N THR A 487 -1.37 10.85 17.58
CA THR A 487 -0.73 10.49 18.85
C THR A 487 -1.77 10.19 19.93
N ASP A 488 -1.57 9.09 20.66
CA ASP A 488 -2.42 8.68 21.77
C ASP A 488 -2.57 9.81 22.80
N GLY A 489 -3.81 10.07 23.21
CA GLY A 489 -4.15 11.14 24.15
C GLY A 489 -4.17 12.55 23.55
N LYS A 490 -3.86 12.72 22.26
CA LYS A 490 -3.98 14.01 21.55
C LYS A 490 -5.06 14.04 20.47
N GLY A 491 -5.46 12.88 19.96
CA GLY A 491 -6.51 12.79 18.94
C GLY A 491 -6.77 11.34 18.52
N SER A 492 -7.20 11.14 17.28
CA SER A 492 -7.49 9.83 16.71
C SER A 492 -6.42 9.38 15.71
N VAL A 493 -6.03 8.10 15.80
CA VAL A 493 -5.17 7.43 14.81
C VAL A 493 -5.70 7.54 13.37
N LEU A 494 -7.01 7.76 13.21
CA LEU A 494 -7.66 8.01 11.92
C LEU A 494 -7.16 9.29 11.23
N SER A 495 -6.61 10.25 11.98
CA SER A 495 -6.02 11.46 11.39
C SER A 495 -4.96 11.08 10.35
N TYR A 496 -4.14 10.06 10.66
CA TYR A 496 -3.12 9.55 9.75
C TYR A 496 -3.57 8.34 8.92
N MET A 497 -4.17 7.31 9.55
CA MET A 497 -4.61 6.10 8.83
C MET A 497 -5.71 6.39 7.80
N ASN A 498 -6.53 7.41 8.09
CA ASN A 498 -7.57 7.95 7.24
C ASN A 498 -8.42 6.90 6.50
N LEU A 499 -9.16 6.10 7.27
CA LEU A 499 -10.12 5.13 6.71
C LEU A 499 -11.26 5.81 5.95
N THR A 500 -11.45 7.12 6.12
CA THR A 500 -12.39 7.94 5.36
C THR A 500 -11.91 8.18 3.94
N SER A 501 -10.62 8.42 3.71
CA SER A 501 -10.04 8.67 2.38
C SER A 501 -8.71 7.95 2.21
N LEU A 502 -8.76 6.85 1.47
CA LEU A 502 -7.59 6.02 1.17
C LEU A 502 -6.50 6.77 0.39
N LEU A 503 -6.87 7.79 -0.39
CA LEU A 503 -5.91 8.66 -1.08
C LEU A 503 -5.11 9.51 -0.08
N VAL A 504 -5.74 10.00 0.98
CA VAL A 504 -5.06 10.74 2.05
C VAL A 504 -4.17 9.79 2.84
N ALA A 505 -4.65 8.59 3.15
CA ALA A 505 -3.84 7.57 3.81
C ALA A 505 -2.55 7.23 3.03
N ARG A 506 -2.68 7.02 1.71
CA ARG A 506 -1.55 6.83 0.78
C ARG A 506 -0.60 8.02 0.80
N ASP A 507 -1.14 9.22 0.73
CA ASP A 507 -0.35 10.44 0.61
C ASP A 507 0.28 10.87 1.94
N ASN A 508 -0.26 10.44 3.09
CA ASN A 508 0.39 10.54 4.40
C ASN A 508 1.66 9.69 4.48
N LEU A 509 1.64 8.47 3.92
CA LEU A 509 2.84 7.63 3.80
C LEU A 509 3.89 8.29 2.89
N ARG A 510 3.46 8.81 1.73
CA ARG A 510 4.35 9.54 0.82
C ARG A 510 4.93 10.79 1.46
N GLN A 511 4.12 11.57 2.19
CA GLN A 511 4.55 12.77 2.91
C GLN A 511 5.61 12.43 3.96
N SER A 512 5.40 11.36 4.73
CA SER A 512 6.39 10.88 5.70
C SER A 512 7.72 10.51 5.03
N SER A 513 7.69 9.80 3.90
CA SER A 513 8.92 9.45 3.17
C SER A 513 9.64 10.68 2.61
N VAL A 514 8.92 11.67 2.05
CA VAL A 514 9.56 12.89 1.51
C VAL A 514 10.01 13.85 2.61
N ASP A 515 9.35 13.88 3.76
CA ASP A 515 9.82 14.65 4.92
C ASP A 515 11.16 14.11 5.41
N LEU A 516 11.35 12.79 5.41
CA LEU A 516 12.64 12.16 5.71
C LEU A 516 13.72 12.49 4.67
N LEU A 517 13.38 12.54 3.37
CA LEU A 517 14.31 13.02 2.33
C LEU A 517 14.69 14.49 2.55
N GLY A 518 13.73 15.33 2.90
CA GLY A 518 13.95 16.75 3.21
C GLY A 518 14.82 16.94 4.45
N LEU A 519 14.57 16.17 5.52
CA LEU A 519 15.40 16.15 6.73
C LEU A 519 16.82 15.71 6.41
N ARG A 520 16.98 14.60 5.68
CA ARG A 520 18.29 14.07 5.28
C ARG A 520 19.09 15.09 4.48
N LEU A 521 18.46 15.77 3.52
CA LEU A 521 19.09 16.85 2.77
C LEU A 521 19.44 18.03 3.70
N GLY A 522 18.51 18.45 4.55
CA GLY A 522 18.64 19.60 5.43
C GLY A 522 19.77 19.50 6.46
N LEU A 523 20.15 18.28 6.86
CA LEU A 523 21.30 18.03 7.74
C LEU A 523 22.62 18.54 7.14
N ASN A 524 22.77 18.58 5.82
CA ASN A 524 23.99 19.07 5.16
C ASN A 524 24.21 20.59 5.35
N PHE A 525 23.18 21.31 5.81
CA PHE A 525 23.18 22.77 5.92
C PHE A 525 23.00 23.25 7.37
N VAL A 526 23.18 22.35 8.33
CA VAL A 526 23.11 22.65 9.76
C VAL A 526 24.37 23.43 10.20
N ASN A 527 24.25 24.23 11.27
CA ASN A 527 25.39 24.92 11.87
C ASN A 527 26.48 23.90 12.29
N PRO A 528 27.71 23.97 11.74
CA PRO A 528 28.79 23.04 12.10
C PRO A 528 29.14 23.03 13.59
N ALA A 529 28.86 24.12 14.32
CA ALA A 529 29.07 24.21 15.77
C ALA A 529 28.20 23.22 16.58
N LEU A 530 27.15 22.63 15.99
CA LEU A 530 26.42 21.53 16.63
C LEU A 530 27.23 20.23 16.70
N GLY A 531 28.27 20.10 15.87
CA GLY A 531 29.13 18.93 15.83
C GLY A 531 28.43 17.68 15.29
N LEU A 532 27.53 17.85 14.31
CA LEU A 532 26.90 16.75 13.57
C LEU A 532 27.70 16.47 12.30
N ASN A 533 27.86 15.20 11.94
CA ASN A 533 28.49 14.78 10.69
C ASN A 533 27.40 14.39 9.65
N PRO A 534 27.02 15.27 8.71
CA PRO A 534 25.96 14.99 7.75
C PRO A 534 26.40 14.07 6.60
N THR A 535 27.68 13.70 6.54
CA THR A 535 28.21 12.74 5.56
C THR A 535 28.09 11.30 6.06
N GLN A 536 27.90 11.11 7.37
CA GLN A 536 27.73 9.80 7.99
C GLN A 536 26.35 9.71 8.64
N VAL A 537 25.34 9.36 7.84
CA VAL A 537 23.95 9.27 8.29
C VAL A 537 23.41 7.85 8.15
N SER A 538 22.86 7.32 9.24
CA SER A 538 22.12 6.06 9.29
C SER A 538 20.66 6.31 9.69
N PHE A 539 19.82 5.28 9.63
CA PHE A 539 18.38 5.39 9.91
C PHE A 539 17.90 4.31 10.88
N ILE A 540 16.98 4.65 11.78
CA ILE A 540 16.20 3.70 12.57
C ILE A 540 14.72 4.03 12.42
N GLY A 541 13.93 3.05 12.01
CA GLY A 541 12.48 3.14 11.95
C GLY A 541 11.82 2.11 12.85
N HIS A 542 10.86 2.54 13.67
CA HIS A 542 10.01 1.65 14.46
C HIS A 542 8.56 1.73 13.97
N SER A 543 7.88 0.59 13.80
CA SER A 543 6.46 0.54 13.44
C SER A 543 6.18 1.32 12.16
N LEU A 544 5.36 2.37 12.18
CA LEU A 544 5.15 3.28 11.04
C LEU A 544 6.47 3.84 10.46
N GLY A 545 7.43 4.19 11.32
CA GLY A 545 8.77 4.59 10.89
C GLY A 545 9.50 3.50 10.10
N SER A 546 9.24 2.23 10.39
CA SER A 546 9.73 1.08 9.62
C SER A 546 8.94 0.86 8.32
N ILE A 547 7.62 1.12 8.32
CA ILE A 547 6.75 1.04 7.12
C ILE A 547 7.17 2.07 6.06
N VAL A 548 7.48 3.32 6.45
CA VAL A 548 7.85 4.37 5.48
C VAL A 548 9.31 4.27 5.02
N ALA A 549 10.12 3.45 5.71
CA ALA A 549 11.56 3.39 5.50
C ALA A 549 11.97 2.83 4.14
N PRO A 550 11.37 1.76 3.58
CA PRO A 550 11.74 1.27 2.26
C PRO A 550 11.63 2.32 1.16
N SER A 551 10.53 3.10 1.15
CA SER A 551 10.38 4.23 0.22
C SER A 551 11.45 5.30 0.44
N PHE A 552 11.69 5.71 1.69
CA PHE A 552 12.73 6.70 2.01
C PHE A 552 14.14 6.21 1.60
N ILE A 553 14.55 5.02 2.01
CA ILE A 553 15.88 4.44 1.77
C ILE A 553 16.11 4.23 0.27
N ALA A 554 15.14 3.64 -0.43
CA ALA A 554 15.24 3.43 -1.87
C ALA A 554 15.49 4.75 -2.60
N HIS A 555 14.67 5.78 -2.35
CA HIS A 555 14.83 7.06 -3.03
C HIS A 555 16.06 7.83 -2.57
N ALA A 556 16.41 7.79 -1.28
CA ALA A 556 17.60 8.44 -0.75
C ALA A 556 18.87 7.95 -1.47
N ASN A 557 18.98 6.62 -1.65
CA ASN A 557 20.16 5.97 -2.21
C ASN A 557 20.11 5.70 -3.71
N MET A 558 18.95 5.84 -4.36
CA MET A 558 18.85 5.74 -5.81
C MET A 558 19.63 6.89 -6.48
N PRO A 559 20.55 6.61 -7.43
CA PRO A 559 21.34 7.66 -8.09
C PRO A 559 20.47 8.71 -8.78
N LEU A 560 20.88 9.97 -8.65
CA LEU A 560 20.30 11.11 -9.34
C LEU A 560 21.38 11.89 -10.09
N ALA A 561 22.43 12.32 -9.39
CA ALA A 561 23.57 13.02 -9.94
C ALA A 561 24.76 12.95 -8.96
N GLU A 562 25.98 12.74 -9.47
CA GLU A 562 27.17 12.51 -8.65
C GLU A 562 27.42 13.59 -7.57
N GLN A 563 27.09 14.85 -7.87
CA GLN A 563 27.29 15.97 -6.93
C GLN A 563 26.21 16.04 -5.83
N VAL A 564 25.05 15.41 -6.05
CA VAL A 564 23.88 15.47 -5.16
C VAL A 564 23.71 14.18 -4.36
N ASP A 565 24.08 13.04 -4.95
CA ASP A 565 23.87 11.71 -4.34
C ASP A 565 24.46 11.59 -2.92
N PRO A 566 25.66 12.11 -2.61
CA PRO A 566 26.19 12.08 -1.25
C PRO A 566 25.33 12.83 -0.21
N LEU A 567 24.55 13.84 -0.64
CA LEU A 567 23.71 14.65 0.26
C LEU A 567 22.47 13.88 0.75
N PHE A 568 22.05 12.85 0.01
CA PHE A 568 20.92 12.00 0.38
C PHE A 568 21.35 10.64 0.95
N LYS A 569 22.61 10.23 0.76
CA LYS A 569 23.07 8.89 1.12
C LYS A 569 22.75 8.52 2.56
N VAL A 570 22.10 7.37 2.76
CA VAL A 570 21.92 6.64 4.02
C VAL A 570 22.89 5.46 4.01
N GLN A 571 23.73 5.35 5.03
CA GLN A 571 24.81 4.35 5.09
C GLN A 571 24.30 2.96 5.47
N SER A 572 23.41 2.89 6.46
CA SER A 572 22.84 1.66 7.00
C SER A 572 21.52 1.98 7.69
N ALA A 573 20.63 1.00 7.82
CA ALA A 573 19.36 1.16 8.51
C ALA A 573 19.04 -0.02 9.44
N ALA A 574 18.32 0.29 10.52
CA ALA A 574 17.69 -0.71 11.37
C ALA A 574 16.17 -0.50 11.40
N LEU A 575 15.43 -1.59 11.25
CA LEU A 575 13.98 -1.60 11.11
C LEU A 575 13.36 -2.49 12.19
N ALA A 576 12.45 -1.96 13.00
CA ALA A 576 11.82 -2.72 14.07
C ALA A 576 10.31 -2.77 13.90
N SER A 577 9.76 -3.99 13.78
CA SER A 577 8.32 -4.23 13.70
C SER A 577 7.61 -3.40 12.61
N GLY A 578 8.10 -3.45 11.36
CA GLY A 578 7.38 -2.91 10.18
C GLY A 578 6.95 -4.04 9.25
N GLY A 579 6.04 -3.80 8.31
CA GLY A 579 5.54 -4.82 7.39
C GLY A 579 4.99 -4.26 6.08
N SER A 580 4.84 -5.11 5.06
CA SER A 580 4.21 -4.82 3.76
C SER A 580 2.76 -5.27 3.71
N GLY A 581 2.01 -4.82 2.71
CA GLY A 581 0.60 -5.17 2.56
C GLY A 581 -0.24 -4.56 3.69
N ILE A 582 -0.14 -3.24 3.84
CA ILE A 582 -0.74 -2.45 4.91
C ILE A 582 -2.20 -2.80 5.18
N ALA A 583 -3.05 -2.87 4.16
CA ALA A 583 -4.46 -3.18 4.38
C ALA A 583 -4.68 -4.60 4.90
N SER A 584 -3.90 -5.57 4.39
CA SER A 584 -4.00 -6.98 4.82
C SER A 584 -3.55 -7.15 6.27
N PHE A 585 -2.38 -6.64 6.64
CA PHE A 585 -1.91 -6.81 8.02
C PHE A 585 -2.72 -5.99 9.03
N LEU A 586 -3.25 -4.83 8.65
CA LEU A 586 -4.11 -4.05 9.55
C LEU A 586 -5.43 -4.78 9.79
N ALA A 587 -6.00 -5.41 8.76
CA ALA A 587 -7.21 -6.21 8.91
C ALA A 587 -6.98 -7.45 9.79
N GLU A 588 -5.79 -8.05 9.76
CA GLU A 588 -5.45 -9.26 10.55
C GLU A 588 -4.73 -8.96 11.87
N SER A 589 -4.44 -7.69 12.16
CA SER A 589 -3.80 -7.25 13.40
C SER A 589 -4.68 -7.57 14.62
N GLU A 590 -4.08 -8.08 15.70
CA GLU A 590 -4.82 -8.32 16.95
C GLU A 590 -5.27 -7.00 17.58
N GLU A 591 -4.44 -5.95 17.52
CA GLU A 591 -4.75 -4.64 18.10
C GLU A 591 -5.56 -3.72 17.15
N PHE A 592 -5.25 -3.70 15.85
CA PHE A 592 -5.93 -2.82 14.88
C PHE A 592 -7.08 -3.48 14.10
N GLY A 593 -7.07 -4.80 13.95
CA GLY A 593 -8.04 -5.54 13.14
C GLY A 593 -9.49 -5.29 13.55
N PRO A 594 -9.85 -5.42 14.84
CA PRO A 594 -11.21 -5.13 15.30
C PRO A 594 -11.66 -3.70 14.98
N PHE A 595 -10.77 -2.73 15.10
CA PHE A 595 -11.05 -1.33 14.79
C PHE A 595 -11.33 -1.13 13.30
N VAL A 596 -10.46 -1.65 12.43
CA VAL A 596 -10.62 -1.55 10.97
C VAL A 596 -11.88 -2.28 10.52
N GLN A 597 -12.05 -3.54 10.91
CA GLN A 597 -13.17 -4.38 10.49
C GLN A 597 -14.51 -3.85 11.01
N GLY A 598 -14.56 -3.38 12.26
CA GLY A 598 -15.75 -2.73 12.83
C GLY A 598 -16.11 -1.44 12.10
N SER A 599 -15.14 -0.58 11.82
CA SER A 599 -15.35 0.68 11.09
C SER A 599 -15.86 0.45 9.66
N VAL A 600 -15.26 -0.52 8.95
CA VAL A 600 -15.67 -0.91 7.60
C VAL A 600 -17.09 -1.48 7.60
N LEU A 601 -17.40 -2.34 8.57
CA LEU A 601 -18.74 -2.92 8.69
C LEU A 601 -19.79 -1.84 8.96
N LEU A 602 -19.49 -0.84 9.80
CA LEU A 602 -20.38 0.31 10.02
C LEU A 602 -20.61 1.12 8.73
N ALA A 603 -19.55 1.37 7.96
CA ALA A 603 -19.60 2.18 6.74
C ALA A 603 -20.29 1.47 5.55
N ALA A 604 -20.44 0.14 5.58
CA ALA A 604 -20.92 -0.64 4.43
C ALA A 604 -22.38 -0.37 4.01
N ASN A 605 -23.19 0.27 4.88
CA ASN A 605 -24.58 0.68 4.62
C ASN A 605 -25.47 -0.40 3.96
N ASN A 606 -25.37 -1.64 4.44
CA ASN A 606 -26.09 -2.80 3.92
C ASN A 606 -26.80 -3.57 5.05
N LEU A 607 -27.32 -4.76 4.76
CA LEU A 607 -28.01 -5.57 5.78
C LEU A 607 -27.09 -5.97 6.93
N ALA A 608 -25.83 -6.30 6.66
CA ALA A 608 -24.86 -6.68 7.68
C ALA A 608 -24.52 -5.50 8.60
N SER A 609 -24.34 -4.29 8.04
CA SER A 609 -24.09 -3.09 8.85
C SER A 609 -25.28 -2.75 9.75
N LYS A 610 -26.51 -2.87 9.25
CA LYS A 610 -27.74 -2.65 10.05
C LYS A 610 -27.87 -3.66 11.19
N ALA A 611 -27.55 -4.93 10.93
CA ALA A 611 -27.54 -5.97 11.97
C ALA A 611 -26.48 -5.67 13.04
N PHE A 612 -25.29 -5.20 12.62
CA PHE A 612 -24.23 -4.81 13.54
C PHE A 612 -24.60 -3.59 14.41
N ILE A 613 -25.17 -2.53 13.81
CA ILE A 613 -25.67 -1.36 14.56
C ILE A 613 -26.76 -1.77 15.56
N SER A 614 -27.64 -2.70 15.17
CA SER A 614 -28.65 -3.25 16.08
C SER A 614 -28.00 -3.99 17.25
N PHE A 615 -26.97 -4.81 17.01
CA PHE A 615 -26.22 -5.49 18.06
C PHE A 615 -25.51 -4.51 19.00
N ILE A 616 -24.98 -3.41 18.46
CA ILE A 616 -24.40 -2.31 19.26
C ILE A 616 -25.45 -1.71 20.20
N ALA A 617 -26.65 -1.47 19.70
CA ALA A 617 -27.73 -0.84 20.44
C ALA A 617 -28.32 -1.74 21.55
N THR A 618 -28.16 -3.06 21.46
CA THR A 618 -28.72 -4.03 22.42
C THR A 618 -27.67 -4.65 23.33
N ASP A 619 -26.79 -5.46 22.75
CA ASP A 619 -25.96 -6.40 23.48
C ASP A 619 -24.58 -5.81 23.78
N ALA A 620 -24.00 -5.07 22.83
CA ALA A 620 -22.65 -4.51 22.99
C ALA A 620 -22.59 -3.40 24.05
N ALA A 621 -23.67 -2.61 24.21
CA ALA A 621 -23.72 -1.51 25.17
C ALA A 621 -23.42 -1.94 26.63
N SER A 622 -23.62 -3.22 26.97
CA SER A 622 -23.35 -3.77 28.30
C SER A 622 -21.96 -4.38 28.49
N VAL A 623 -21.27 -4.76 27.40
CA VAL A 623 -19.99 -5.48 27.43
C VAL A 623 -18.82 -4.66 26.88
N CYS A 624 -19.10 -3.54 26.23
CA CYS A 624 -18.13 -2.64 25.62
C CYS A 624 -18.29 -1.22 26.16
N PRO A 625 -17.92 -0.95 27.43
CA PRO A 625 -17.99 0.41 27.97
C PRO A 625 -17.02 1.34 27.22
N VAL A 626 -17.50 2.54 26.89
CA VAL A 626 -16.67 3.61 26.31
C VAL A 626 -16.61 4.75 27.33
N GLU A 627 -15.42 5.08 27.81
CA GLU A 627 -15.25 6.11 28.83
C GLU A 627 -15.50 7.49 28.25
N GLY A 628 -16.28 8.33 28.97
CA GLY A 628 -16.50 9.72 28.60
C GLY A 628 -17.45 9.98 27.42
N ILE A 629 -18.08 8.95 26.84
CA ILE A 629 -19.04 9.08 25.74
C ILE A 629 -20.41 8.53 26.16
N GLU A 630 -21.48 9.31 26.01
CA GLU A 630 -22.84 8.85 26.28
C GLU A 630 -23.24 7.71 25.32
N VAL A 631 -23.91 6.69 25.87
CA VAL A 631 -24.41 5.56 25.07
C VAL A 631 -25.51 6.06 24.14
N ASN A 632 -25.16 6.28 22.87
CA ASN A 632 -26.10 6.73 21.84
C ASN A 632 -25.81 6.04 20.51
N PRO A 633 -26.54 4.96 20.16
CA PRO A 633 -26.37 4.24 18.89
C PRO A 633 -26.74 5.04 17.63
N GLN A 634 -27.19 6.29 17.77
CA GLN A 634 -27.41 7.24 16.67
C GLN A 634 -26.27 8.26 16.51
N ASP A 635 -25.33 8.30 17.46
CA ASP A 635 -24.18 9.18 17.43
C ASP A 635 -22.99 8.50 16.75
N SER A 636 -22.45 9.12 15.71
CA SER A 636 -21.29 8.62 14.96
C SER A 636 -20.02 8.55 15.81
N ALA A 637 -19.84 9.46 16.78
CA ALA A 637 -18.69 9.42 17.68
C ALA A 637 -18.76 8.21 18.62
N TYR A 638 -19.94 7.93 19.17
CA TYR A 638 -20.18 6.73 19.97
C TYR A 638 -19.98 5.45 19.13
N LEU A 639 -20.60 5.39 17.94
CA LEU A 639 -20.47 4.23 17.05
C LEU A 639 -19.00 3.95 16.70
N SER A 640 -18.21 4.98 16.37
CA SER A 640 -16.80 4.82 16.06
C SER A 640 -15.99 4.32 17.26
N ALA A 641 -16.28 4.80 18.47
CA ALA A 641 -15.54 4.43 19.66
C ALA A 641 -15.87 3.00 20.15
N VAL A 642 -17.14 2.57 20.04
CA VAL A 642 -17.58 1.24 20.47
C VAL A 642 -17.29 0.14 19.43
N ALA A 643 -17.15 0.49 18.15
CA ALA A 643 -16.99 -0.43 17.04
C ALA A 643 -15.96 -1.55 17.26
N PRO A 644 -14.74 -1.29 17.78
CA PRO A 644 -13.71 -2.32 17.88
C PRO A 644 -14.10 -3.44 18.83
N CYS A 645 -14.53 -3.08 20.05
CA CYS A 645 -14.99 -4.05 21.05
C CYS A 645 -16.28 -4.74 20.58
N ALA A 646 -17.24 -3.96 20.05
CA ALA A 646 -18.50 -4.50 19.59
C ALA A 646 -18.32 -5.51 18.45
N PHE A 647 -17.35 -5.28 17.56
CA PHE A 647 -17.04 -6.19 16.45
C PHE A 647 -16.55 -7.55 16.97
N VAL A 648 -15.64 -7.57 17.95
CA VAL A 648 -15.18 -8.82 18.59
C VAL A 648 -16.36 -9.55 19.25
N ALA A 649 -17.18 -8.84 20.01
CA ALA A 649 -18.36 -9.42 20.65
C ALA A 649 -19.38 -9.96 19.63
N TYR A 650 -19.60 -9.24 18.53
CA TYR A 650 -20.57 -9.61 17.50
C TYR A 650 -20.13 -10.84 16.71
N THR A 651 -18.88 -10.87 16.24
CA THR A 651 -18.34 -12.03 15.52
C THR A 651 -18.29 -13.28 16.39
N LYS A 652 -17.98 -13.12 17.69
CA LYS A 652 -18.09 -14.21 18.67
C LYS A 652 -19.53 -14.70 18.79
N HIS A 653 -20.50 -13.80 18.95
CA HIS A 653 -21.91 -14.14 19.03
C HIS A 653 -22.37 -14.94 17.80
N LEU A 654 -22.09 -14.45 16.59
CA LEU A 654 -22.44 -15.14 15.34
C LEU A 654 -21.79 -16.53 15.24
N THR A 655 -20.55 -16.67 15.73
CA THR A 655 -19.86 -17.96 15.78
C THR A 655 -20.55 -18.93 16.73
N GLU A 656 -20.89 -18.48 17.94
CA GLU A 656 -21.55 -19.28 18.97
C GLU A 656 -22.98 -19.69 18.56
N THR A 657 -23.67 -18.86 17.76
CA THR A 657 -25.00 -19.17 17.22
C THR A 657 -24.97 -19.94 15.90
N GLY A 658 -23.80 -20.17 15.31
CA GLY A 658 -23.64 -20.89 14.03
C GLY A 658 -24.12 -20.11 12.79
N ASP A 659 -24.19 -18.77 12.85
CA ASP A 659 -24.60 -17.92 11.73
C ASP A 659 -23.45 -17.70 10.72
N THR A 660 -23.17 -18.77 9.98
CA THR A 660 -22.11 -18.80 8.95
C THR A 660 -22.40 -17.85 7.78
N GLN A 661 -23.67 -17.53 7.51
CA GLN A 661 -24.05 -16.64 6.42
C GLN A 661 -23.68 -15.19 6.73
N SER A 662 -23.98 -14.71 7.93
CA SER A 662 -23.58 -13.36 8.37
C SER A 662 -22.06 -13.23 8.46
N LEU A 663 -21.36 -14.25 8.96
CA LEU A 663 -19.89 -14.27 8.99
C LEU A 663 -19.29 -14.18 7.58
N ALA A 664 -19.82 -14.94 6.61
CA ALA A 664 -19.37 -14.88 5.22
C ALA A 664 -19.64 -13.50 4.58
N ALA A 665 -20.79 -12.90 4.87
CA ALA A 665 -21.12 -11.55 4.39
C ALA A 665 -20.16 -10.49 4.95
N ILE A 666 -19.85 -10.54 6.24
CA ILE A 666 -18.88 -9.64 6.88
C ILE A 666 -17.48 -9.84 6.27
N LYS A 667 -17.03 -11.09 6.14
CA LYS A 667 -15.74 -11.42 5.51
C LYS A 667 -15.66 -10.85 4.09
N SER A 668 -16.71 -10.98 3.30
CA SER A 668 -16.77 -10.44 1.92
C SER A 668 -16.66 -8.91 1.90
N ILE A 669 -17.38 -8.20 2.78
CA ILE A 669 -17.31 -6.73 2.90
C ILE A 669 -15.89 -6.29 3.25
N VAL A 670 -15.28 -6.93 4.26
CA VAL A 670 -13.91 -6.62 4.69
C VAL A 670 -12.91 -6.90 3.58
N GLN A 671 -13.02 -8.04 2.87
CA GLN A 671 -12.10 -8.38 1.77
C GLN A 671 -12.20 -7.40 0.60
N GLN A 672 -13.40 -6.95 0.23
CA GLN A 672 -13.57 -5.92 -0.80
C GLN A 672 -12.91 -4.60 -0.39
N PHE A 673 -13.09 -4.19 0.86
CA PHE A 673 -12.42 -3.01 1.40
C PHE A 673 -10.90 -3.18 1.41
N VAL A 674 -10.36 -4.32 1.85
CA VAL A 674 -8.92 -4.60 1.89
C VAL A 674 -8.33 -4.59 0.48
N TYR A 675 -9.01 -5.15 -0.51
CA TYR A 675 -8.59 -5.08 -1.92
C TYR A 675 -8.50 -3.64 -2.43
N ALA A 676 -9.56 -2.85 -2.23
CA ALA A 676 -9.58 -1.45 -2.66
C ALA A 676 -8.51 -0.62 -1.92
N SER A 677 -8.42 -0.81 -0.61
CA SER A 677 -7.46 -0.13 0.28
C SER A 677 -6.03 -0.41 -0.14
N GLN A 678 -5.65 -1.68 -0.27
CA GLN A 678 -4.29 -2.01 -0.65
C GLN A 678 -3.97 -1.50 -2.05
N THR A 679 -4.91 -1.61 -3.00
CA THR A 679 -4.72 -1.04 -4.33
C THR A 679 -4.41 0.44 -4.24
N VAL A 680 -5.19 1.24 -3.52
CA VAL A 680 -4.91 2.68 -3.39
C VAL A 680 -3.59 2.95 -2.64
N LEU A 681 -3.27 2.16 -1.61
CA LEU A 681 -2.08 2.35 -0.77
C LEU A 681 -0.77 1.88 -1.44
N ASP A 682 -0.81 1.07 -2.50
CA ASP A 682 0.36 0.37 -3.02
C ASP A 682 1.55 1.28 -3.36
N SER A 683 1.30 2.48 -3.87
CA SER A 683 2.37 3.43 -4.17
C SER A 683 3.01 4.10 -2.93
N GLY A 684 2.44 3.89 -1.74
CA GLY A 684 3.02 4.19 -0.43
C GLY A 684 3.40 2.95 0.39
N ASP A 685 3.06 1.74 -0.09
CA ASP A 685 3.30 0.48 0.61
C ASP A 685 4.78 0.04 0.50
N PRO A 686 5.43 -0.38 1.60
CA PRO A 686 6.83 -0.76 1.57
C PRO A 686 7.15 -1.97 0.69
N GLY A 687 6.19 -2.88 0.47
CA GLY A 687 6.38 -4.06 -0.37
C GLY A 687 6.81 -3.70 -1.79
N ASN A 688 6.29 -2.59 -2.32
CA ASN A 688 6.62 -2.11 -3.66
C ASN A 688 7.98 -1.42 -3.79
N TYR A 689 8.61 -1.09 -2.66
CA TYR A 689 9.96 -0.51 -2.62
C TYR A 689 11.03 -1.53 -2.23
N ALA A 690 10.64 -2.72 -1.80
CA ALA A 690 11.56 -3.73 -1.27
C ALA A 690 12.64 -4.17 -2.29
N SER A 691 12.27 -4.37 -3.55
CA SER A 691 13.22 -4.69 -4.62
C SER A 691 14.17 -3.53 -4.95
N LEU A 692 13.70 -2.27 -4.83
CA LEU A 692 14.54 -1.09 -5.00
C LEU A 692 15.53 -0.95 -3.83
N VAL A 693 15.09 -1.22 -2.60
CA VAL A 693 15.97 -1.29 -1.42
C VAL A 693 17.07 -2.32 -1.63
N GLN A 694 16.73 -3.51 -2.15
CA GLN A 694 17.71 -4.54 -2.50
C GLN A 694 18.68 -4.03 -3.59
N ALA A 695 18.16 -3.37 -4.63
CA ALA A 695 18.94 -2.87 -5.75
C ALA A 695 19.96 -1.77 -5.36
N VAL A 696 19.61 -0.90 -4.39
CA VAL A 696 20.54 0.14 -3.90
C VAL A 696 21.54 -0.37 -2.86
N GLN A 697 21.44 -1.65 -2.47
CA GLN A 697 22.38 -2.35 -1.59
C GLN A 697 22.66 -1.61 -0.27
N THR A 698 21.62 -1.01 0.33
CA THR A 698 21.75 -0.42 1.67
C THR A 698 21.74 -1.56 2.68
N PRO A 699 22.74 -1.67 3.58
CA PRO A 699 22.73 -2.67 4.65
C PRO A 699 21.56 -2.42 5.59
N ILE A 700 20.71 -3.42 5.78
CA ILE A 700 19.52 -3.36 6.63
C ILE A 700 19.55 -4.48 7.66
N TYR A 701 19.34 -4.11 8.92
CA TYR A 701 18.98 -5.05 9.98
C TYR A 701 17.49 -4.90 10.31
N MET A 702 16.77 -6.01 10.45
CA MET A 702 15.36 -6.00 10.85
C MET A 702 15.11 -6.91 12.05
N SER A 703 14.41 -6.41 13.07
CA SER A 703 13.95 -7.19 14.22
C SER A 703 12.47 -7.51 14.08
N VAL A 704 12.10 -8.78 14.24
CA VAL A 704 10.70 -9.26 14.17
C VAL A 704 10.37 -10.08 15.40
N VAL A 705 9.33 -9.71 16.15
CA VAL A 705 8.84 -10.53 17.27
C VAL A 705 7.92 -11.61 16.73
N THR A 706 8.41 -12.85 16.66
CA THR A 706 7.63 -14.02 16.26
C THR A 706 6.98 -14.73 17.46
N GLY A 707 7.43 -14.42 18.68
CA GLY A 707 6.91 -15.02 19.91
C GLY A 707 7.26 -16.50 20.05
N GLY A 708 6.59 -17.17 20.98
CA GLY A 708 6.62 -18.62 21.16
C GLY A 708 7.19 -19.12 22.50
N VAL A 709 7.90 -18.28 23.25
CA VAL A 709 8.47 -18.66 24.56
C VAL A 709 7.64 -18.05 25.70
N ASP A 710 7.39 -18.82 26.76
CA ASP A 710 6.62 -18.40 27.96
C ASP A 710 5.24 -17.78 27.65
N GLY A 711 4.60 -18.20 26.55
CA GLY A 711 3.32 -17.67 26.11
C GLY A 711 3.39 -16.26 25.51
N ASN A 712 4.59 -15.75 25.19
CA ASN A 712 4.75 -14.53 24.42
C ASN A 712 4.19 -14.73 23.02
N LYS A 713 3.25 -13.87 22.63
CA LYS A 713 2.64 -13.88 21.30
C LYS A 713 3.62 -13.35 20.25
N ALA A 714 3.31 -13.60 18.98
CA ALA A 714 3.88 -12.81 17.90
C ALA A 714 3.46 -11.33 18.05
N ASP A 715 4.15 -10.44 17.34
CA ASP A 715 3.80 -9.02 17.31
C ASP A 715 2.29 -8.81 17.05
N THR A 716 1.60 -8.24 18.04
CA THR A 716 0.14 -8.08 18.10
C THR A 716 -0.36 -6.89 17.28
N VAL A 717 0.55 -6.03 16.81
CA VAL A 717 0.24 -4.82 16.05
C VAL A 717 0.52 -5.06 14.57
N ILE A 718 1.75 -5.45 14.23
CA ILE A 718 2.13 -5.82 12.86
C ILE A 718 2.51 -7.30 12.84
N PRO A 719 1.57 -8.19 12.47
CA PRO A 719 1.83 -9.62 12.50
C PRO A 719 3.02 -9.99 11.59
N PRO A 720 3.89 -10.93 12.00
CA PRO A 720 4.99 -11.39 11.16
C PRO A 720 4.53 -11.95 9.80
N THR A 721 3.36 -12.58 9.77
CA THR A 721 2.74 -13.18 8.59
C THR A 721 1.23 -13.02 8.64
N THR A 722 0.57 -12.97 7.48
CA THR A 722 -0.89 -12.90 7.34
C THR A 722 -1.38 -13.98 6.38
N SER A 723 -2.70 -14.04 6.12
CA SER A 723 -3.26 -14.88 5.06
C SER A 723 -2.78 -14.49 3.66
N ASN A 724 -2.42 -13.23 3.44
CA ASN A 724 -1.72 -12.79 2.24
C ASN A 724 -0.20 -13.05 2.42
N PRO A 725 0.43 -13.95 1.63
CA PRO A 725 1.84 -14.30 1.75
C PRO A 725 2.82 -13.14 1.48
N LEU A 726 2.34 -12.03 0.93
CA LEU A 726 3.10 -10.81 0.69
C LEU A 726 2.96 -9.77 1.81
N ALA A 727 2.11 -10.01 2.80
CA ALA A 727 1.82 -9.05 3.86
C ALA A 727 2.31 -9.49 5.25
N GLY A 728 2.87 -8.52 6.00
CA GLY A 728 3.49 -8.70 7.30
C GLY A 728 5.00 -8.41 7.30
N SER A 729 5.62 -8.57 8.48
CA SER A 729 7.04 -8.26 8.69
C SER A 729 8.00 -9.22 8.00
N THR A 730 7.69 -10.52 8.02
CA THR A 730 8.53 -11.57 7.43
C THR A 730 8.54 -11.53 5.90
N PRO A 731 7.38 -11.36 5.21
CA PRO A 731 7.38 -11.14 3.77
C PRO A 731 8.17 -9.89 3.34
N LEU A 732 8.03 -8.77 4.06
CA LEU A 732 8.80 -7.55 3.77
C LEU A 732 10.32 -7.82 3.86
N ALA A 733 10.78 -8.47 4.93
CA ALA A 733 12.19 -8.83 5.08
C ALA A 733 12.69 -9.70 3.91
N ARG A 734 11.90 -10.70 3.50
CA ARG A 734 12.21 -11.58 2.37
C ARG A 734 12.30 -10.79 1.06
N MET A 735 11.33 -9.92 0.77
CA MET A 735 11.30 -9.12 -0.46
C MET A 735 12.45 -8.11 -0.54
N MET A 736 12.93 -7.61 0.60
CA MET A 736 14.14 -6.77 0.68
C MET A 736 15.45 -7.60 0.57
N GLY A 737 15.36 -8.94 0.54
CA GLY A 737 16.50 -9.84 0.42
C GLY A 737 17.31 -10.02 1.71
N LEU A 738 16.69 -9.85 2.88
CA LEU A 738 17.36 -10.01 4.18
C LEU A 738 17.57 -11.49 4.48
N GLN A 739 18.74 -11.82 5.01
CA GLN A 739 19.05 -13.16 5.47
C GLN A 739 18.57 -13.35 6.91
N THR A 740 17.73 -14.36 7.18
CA THR A 740 17.36 -14.74 8.54
C THR A 740 18.56 -15.33 9.27
N VAL A 741 18.88 -14.81 10.46
CA VAL A 741 20.02 -15.28 11.27
C VAL A 741 19.64 -15.39 12.75
N SER A 742 20.23 -16.38 13.41
CA SER A 742 20.10 -16.62 14.86
C SER A 742 21.45 -16.68 15.58
N GLU A 743 22.55 -16.49 14.85
CA GLU A 743 23.92 -16.47 15.36
C GLU A 743 24.64 -15.18 14.95
N THR A 744 25.70 -14.83 15.68
CA THR A 744 26.52 -13.64 15.39
C THR A 744 27.06 -13.68 13.96
N GLN A 745 26.85 -12.61 13.23
CA GLN A 745 27.37 -12.43 11.87
C GLN A 745 28.53 -11.45 11.87
N MET A 746 29.64 -11.83 11.25
CA MET A 746 30.79 -10.95 11.03
C MET A 746 31.32 -11.18 9.61
N THR A 747 31.30 -10.13 8.78
CA THR A 747 31.60 -10.23 7.35
C THR A 747 32.63 -9.18 6.92
N THR A 748 33.21 -9.35 5.73
CA THR A 748 34.14 -8.39 5.11
C THR A 748 33.45 -7.39 4.20
N THR A 749 32.22 -7.69 3.79
CA THR A 749 31.34 -6.81 3.02
C THR A 749 30.04 -6.59 3.78
N PRO A 750 29.44 -5.39 3.73
CA PRO A 750 28.16 -5.15 4.39
C PRO A 750 27.06 -6.09 3.92
N MET A 751 26.26 -6.60 4.85
CA MET A 751 25.16 -7.53 4.59
C MET A 751 23.87 -7.07 5.25
N SER A 752 22.74 -7.65 4.84
CA SER A 752 21.41 -7.36 5.39
C SER A 752 20.81 -8.59 6.06
N TYR A 753 20.23 -8.40 7.25
CA TYR A 753 19.82 -9.48 8.14
C TYR A 753 18.44 -9.24 8.74
N VAL A 754 17.73 -10.32 9.03
CA VAL A 754 16.53 -10.32 9.89
C VAL A 754 16.74 -11.26 11.07
N VAL A 755 16.38 -10.81 12.27
CA VAL A 755 16.42 -11.61 13.49
C VAL A 755 15.01 -11.76 14.03
N ASN A 756 14.62 -13.01 14.26
CA ASN A 756 13.34 -13.34 14.87
C ASN A 756 13.51 -13.45 16.39
N PHE A 757 12.65 -12.77 17.13
CA PHE A 757 12.64 -12.74 18.59
C PHE A 757 11.50 -13.58 19.14
N SER A 758 11.82 -14.44 20.10
CA SER A 758 10.87 -15.32 20.78
C SER A 758 10.17 -14.67 21.97
N GLN A 759 10.71 -13.54 22.43
CA GLN A 759 10.22 -12.72 23.53
C GLN A 759 10.13 -11.25 23.09
N GLY A 760 9.30 -10.47 23.78
CA GLY A 760 9.11 -9.04 23.53
C GLY A 760 7.72 -8.72 22.97
N HIS A 761 7.48 -7.45 22.74
CA HIS A 761 6.27 -6.90 22.13
C HIS A 761 6.61 -5.84 21.08
N HIS A 762 5.60 -5.30 20.39
CA HIS A 762 5.76 -4.34 19.29
C HIS A 762 6.77 -3.21 19.60
N GLY A 763 6.61 -2.55 20.74
CA GLY A 763 7.46 -1.43 21.18
C GLY A 763 8.82 -1.79 21.81
N SER A 764 9.24 -3.05 21.87
CA SER A 764 10.45 -3.47 22.63
C SER A 764 11.72 -2.75 22.21
N VAL A 765 11.78 -2.22 20.98
CA VAL A 765 12.97 -1.49 20.52
C VAL A 765 13.19 -0.19 21.31
N VAL A 766 12.13 0.46 21.81
CA VAL A 766 12.19 1.77 22.48
C VAL A 766 11.93 1.72 23.99
N THR A 767 11.46 0.60 24.54
CA THR A 767 11.11 0.48 25.96
C THR A 767 11.32 -0.93 26.49
N THR A 768 11.78 -1.05 27.73
CA THR A 768 11.87 -2.32 28.47
C THR A 768 10.58 -2.68 29.19
N GLY A 769 9.52 -1.86 29.07
CA GLY A 769 8.27 -2.04 29.80
C GLY A 769 7.55 -3.33 29.41
N TYR A 770 6.93 -3.99 30.38
CA TYR A 770 6.11 -5.18 30.13
C TYR A 770 4.77 -4.81 29.49
N ARG A 771 4.32 -5.60 28.49
CA ARG A 771 2.96 -5.52 27.93
C ARG A 771 2.19 -6.81 28.15
N GLU A 772 1.16 -6.76 28.97
CA GLU A 772 0.32 -7.91 29.32
C GLU A 772 -0.35 -8.55 28.08
N ASN A 773 -0.83 -7.73 27.13
CA ASN A 773 -1.52 -8.23 25.93
C ASN A 773 -0.62 -9.07 25.01
N ALA A 774 0.70 -8.84 25.06
CA ALA A 774 1.70 -9.60 24.33
C ALA A 774 2.09 -10.92 25.03
N GLY A 775 1.70 -11.14 26.29
CA GLY A 775 2.11 -12.30 27.08
C GLY A 775 3.61 -12.28 27.45
N GLY A 776 4.19 -13.45 27.69
CA GLY A 776 5.60 -13.58 28.09
C GLY A 776 5.86 -13.09 29.52
N THR A 777 7.11 -12.69 29.80
CA THR A 777 7.54 -12.22 31.14
C THR A 777 8.19 -10.84 31.06
N GLU A 778 8.11 -10.06 32.14
CA GLU A 778 8.78 -8.75 32.26
C GLU A 778 10.28 -8.86 31.99
N GLN A 779 10.94 -9.89 32.54
CA GLN A 779 12.35 -10.16 32.27
C GLN A 779 12.61 -10.49 30.79
N GLY A 780 11.75 -11.28 30.15
CA GLY A 780 11.83 -11.62 28.73
C GLY A 780 11.77 -10.37 27.84
N HIS A 781 10.83 -9.46 28.12
CA HIS A 781 10.69 -8.19 27.38
C HIS A 781 11.89 -7.28 27.56
N ALA A 782 12.39 -7.14 28.80
CA ALA A 782 13.58 -6.35 29.08
C ALA A 782 14.84 -6.92 28.39
N MET A 783 15.02 -8.26 28.40
CA MET A 783 16.13 -8.92 27.71
C MET A 783 16.05 -8.76 26.19
N ALA A 784 14.85 -8.89 25.60
CA ALA A 784 14.63 -8.68 24.18
C ALA A 784 14.97 -7.25 23.75
N THR A 785 14.56 -6.27 24.56
CA THR A 785 14.89 -4.85 24.36
C THR A 785 16.41 -4.63 24.34
N VAL A 786 17.13 -5.11 25.35
CA VAL A 786 18.60 -4.95 25.43
C VAL A 786 19.29 -5.60 24.23
N GLU A 787 18.85 -6.79 23.83
CA GLU A 787 19.39 -7.49 22.66
C GLU A 787 19.12 -6.72 21.36
N MET A 788 17.89 -6.25 21.13
CA MET A 788 17.54 -5.42 19.95
C MET A 788 18.39 -4.15 19.91
N GLN A 789 18.52 -3.42 21.02
CA GLN A 789 19.31 -2.19 21.06
C GLN A 789 20.81 -2.46 20.81
N THR A 790 21.34 -3.56 21.36
CA THR A 790 22.73 -3.98 21.15
C THR A 790 22.98 -4.33 19.68
N GLN A 791 22.06 -5.06 19.06
CA GLN A 791 22.08 -5.41 17.64
C GLN A 791 22.04 -4.17 16.75
N ILE A 792 21.10 -3.25 16.97
CA ILE A 792 20.98 -1.99 16.23
C ILE A 792 22.28 -1.21 16.27
N VAL A 793 22.75 -0.91 17.48
CA VAL A 793 23.90 -0.03 17.66
C VAL A 793 25.16 -0.62 17.03
N SER A 794 25.38 -1.92 17.19
CA SER A 794 26.53 -2.64 16.61
C SER A 794 26.46 -2.71 15.09
N PHE A 795 25.27 -2.97 14.54
CA PHE A 795 25.04 -3.03 13.10
C PHE A 795 25.27 -1.67 12.43
N LEU A 796 24.75 -0.60 13.02
CA LEU A 796 24.95 0.76 12.49
C LEU A 796 26.42 1.19 12.59
N LYS A 797 27.07 0.95 13.73
CA LYS A 797 28.50 1.30 13.95
C LYS A 797 29.44 0.59 13.00
N SER A 798 29.15 -0.69 12.71
CA SER A 798 29.93 -1.50 11.78
C SER A 798 29.52 -1.30 10.32
N GLN A 799 28.51 -0.48 10.03
CA GLN A 799 27.94 -0.28 8.70
C GLN A 799 27.53 -1.60 8.03
N GLY A 800 26.96 -2.52 8.80
CA GLY A 800 26.48 -3.81 8.33
C GLY A 800 27.53 -4.93 8.24
N LEU A 801 28.73 -4.72 8.79
CA LEU A 801 29.79 -5.74 8.86
C LEU A 801 29.67 -6.66 10.08
N LEU A 802 28.91 -6.26 11.11
CA LEU A 802 28.74 -7.00 12.36
C LEU A 802 27.29 -6.93 12.84
N LEU A 803 26.68 -8.09 13.08
CA LEU A 803 25.43 -8.23 13.82
C LEU A 803 25.64 -9.24 14.95
N PRO A 804 25.84 -8.79 16.20
CA PRO A 804 26.04 -9.69 17.32
C PRO A 804 24.72 -10.33 17.75
N ILE A 805 24.76 -11.61 18.11
CA ILE A 805 23.69 -12.24 18.90
C ILE A 805 24.26 -12.47 20.30
N SER A 806 23.89 -11.62 21.25
CA SER A 806 24.50 -11.60 22.59
C SER A 806 23.68 -12.34 23.65
N ASN A 807 22.37 -12.50 23.40
CA ASN A 807 21.46 -13.24 24.25
C ASN A 807 20.56 -14.16 23.40
N SER A 808 20.97 -15.43 23.26
CA SER A 808 20.19 -16.42 22.50
C SER A 808 18.87 -16.83 23.18
N ALA A 809 18.64 -16.47 24.45
CA ALA A 809 17.42 -16.84 25.16
C ALA A 809 16.15 -16.11 24.67
N VAL A 810 16.33 -14.99 23.94
CA VAL A 810 15.24 -14.17 23.38
C VAL A 810 15.16 -14.27 21.85
N ILE A 811 15.96 -15.13 21.23
CA ILE A 811 15.95 -15.39 19.79
C ILE A 811 15.06 -16.60 19.49
N ALA A 812 14.26 -16.50 18.43
CA ALA A 812 13.49 -17.62 17.89
C ALA A 812 14.37 -18.36 16.88
N ASN A 813 14.71 -19.61 17.20
CA ASN A 813 15.57 -20.50 16.39
C ASN A 813 14.77 -21.36 15.42
#